data_AF-M2Z423-F1
#
_entry.id   AF-M2Z423-F1
#
_cell.length_a   1.000
_cell.length_b   1.000
_cell.length_c   1.000
_cell.angle_alpha   90.00
_cell.angle_beta   90.00
_cell.angle_gamma   90.00
#
_symmetry.space_group_name_H-M   'P 1'
#
loop_
_entity.id
_entity.type
_entity.pdbx_description
1 polymer ?
#
loop_
_entity_poly.entity_id
_entity_poly.type
_entity_poly.pdbx_seq_one_letter_code
_entity_poly.pdbx_strand_id
1 'polypeptide(L)'
;MVASQCDSLNLLSFLPDAGRQVSTALLDPEIGGCVPALEDGRGLLVDPTMVELDDALAEAFERASEDEATLFLSLVGHGEYSDDDFYFLTKDTGLPVDSRRSFLFAQRIKELLGRHSTLDGLVILLDTCHAGIGARQAGRRWLRIVGEAGKRFDLLTASDDRVAANGCFSRSLVSVLRSGHAEFGERVRCADLKRVITGLCPMQTAVHLGFDGTREVAEADQGLWLALNSSPAWRRSPLAGNPAAPRIERLTAGYRPDPKLGETVGHLLTGVRLVAITGEAGAGKSTMLAALARPSVAGSYVPPDFLHAVLFADRGETAERIARELTRQLRRTVPGFADAEDAYRAGLDDVARTGASALELALLGPLRSLAPRRTGSPVRIAVDGLDDLDPGLQRRLRTVLLDLSREPALDWITTVVATRKPDLLPSAFVIRLGQPGGVPGPSREPEEAYGGQPLPGYDTGSPTSPRITPATLIVDVPGQPPVRHELSFGLTTLGRSRKAALRLGDSRVSRLHCEIQWNGTTAWLTDRDSANGTFVNGNRVLNAELAHRDVLRLGDSTVTFISVTQEDQDEEEDRFDVGQGTGAVASPRPDPAVLLELLGAAATRGPIPISILTAASAAAGGPDRRVHVRDFLAGLGDSVSRTRAGLADETVLWTAGPPVLFPDVAARLHARLAAATSEVAVVTGDDEPTLEQSYAAANEAEHFWLAGLREDALASLERRASHIPVENRERWAAWANRAARELGETDRITLRCEARHATWTGKAGDAAGALARFEVLLPIATATLSGGDEDVLSIRNNIGHLLAELGRCGSPSGR
;
A
#
# COMPACT_ATOMS: atom_id res chain seq x y z
N MET A 1 -21.03 4.92 18.31
CA MET A 1 -21.12 5.20 16.86
C MET A 1 -22.27 6.15 16.60
N VAL A 2 -22.12 7.10 15.69
CA VAL A 2 -23.17 8.05 15.27
C VAL A 2 -23.25 8.04 13.74
N ALA A 3 -24.46 7.87 13.21
CA ALA A 3 -24.77 8.02 11.79
C ALA A 3 -25.88 9.06 11.66
N SER A 4 -25.60 10.22 11.06
CA SER A 4 -26.56 11.31 11.01
C SER A 4 -26.76 11.85 9.60
N GLN A 5 -28.01 11.78 9.14
CA GLN A 5 -28.52 12.53 8.02
C GLN A 5 -29.13 13.85 8.52
N CYS A 6 -28.69 14.97 7.95
CA CYS A 6 -29.28 16.28 8.21
C CYS A 6 -30.50 16.49 7.30
N ASP A 7 -31.65 16.86 7.87
CA ASP A 7 -32.90 17.07 7.12
C ASP A 7 -32.81 18.27 6.15
N SER A 8 -31.88 19.21 6.41
CA SER A 8 -31.64 20.41 5.59
C SER A 8 -30.75 20.15 4.36
N LEU A 9 -30.21 18.94 4.20
CA LEU A 9 -29.24 18.58 3.15
C LEU A 9 -29.71 17.40 2.30
N ASN A 10 -28.99 17.15 1.20
CA ASN A 10 -29.26 16.00 0.33
C ASN A 10 -29.12 14.67 1.10
N LEU A 11 -29.94 13.70 0.73
CA LEU A 11 -29.94 12.37 1.31
C LEU A 11 -28.66 11.61 0.95
N LEU A 12 -27.96 11.11 1.96
CA LEU A 12 -26.84 10.19 1.81
C LEU A 12 -27.39 8.74 1.78
N SER A 13 -27.55 8.18 0.59
CA SER A 13 -28.18 6.86 0.38
C SER A 13 -27.47 5.69 1.07
N PHE A 14 -26.21 5.84 1.47
CA PHE A 14 -25.42 4.83 2.18
C PHE A 14 -25.60 4.87 3.71
N LEU A 15 -26.16 5.96 4.26
CA LEU A 15 -26.63 6.02 5.64
C LEU A 15 -28.03 5.38 5.69
N PRO A 16 -28.38 4.55 6.71
CA PRO A 16 -27.71 4.26 7.99
C PRO A 16 -26.82 3.01 7.97
N ASP A 17 -26.73 2.32 6.84
CA ASP A 17 -26.08 1.01 6.75
C ASP A 17 -24.58 1.08 7.00
N ALA A 18 -23.90 2.13 6.55
CA ALA A 18 -22.50 2.37 6.91
C ALA A 18 -22.30 2.42 8.43
N GLY A 19 -23.18 3.14 9.15
CA GLY A 19 -23.12 3.24 10.60
C GLY A 19 -23.35 1.92 11.32
N ARG A 20 -24.32 1.13 10.83
CA ARG A 20 -24.54 -0.24 11.32
C ARG A 20 -23.32 -1.12 11.11
N GLN A 21 -22.76 -1.13 9.91
CA GLN A 21 -21.61 -1.99 9.58
C GLN A 21 -20.37 -1.69 10.42
N VAL A 22 -20.05 -0.39 10.62
CA VAL A 22 -18.94 0.03 11.49
C VAL A 22 -19.21 -0.37 12.93
N SER A 23 -20.41 -0.06 13.44
CA SER A 23 -20.79 -0.42 14.82
C SER A 23 -20.72 -1.93 15.06
N THR A 24 -21.21 -2.75 14.13
CA THR A 24 -21.14 -4.21 14.23
C THR A 24 -19.70 -4.71 14.23
N ALA A 25 -18.82 -4.15 13.39
CA ALA A 25 -17.42 -4.58 13.35
C ALA A 25 -16.66 -4.23 14.64
N LEU A 26 -16.92 -3.06 15.23
CA LEU A 26 -16.27 -2.66 16.49
C LEU A 26 -16.78 -3.44 17.71
N LEU A 27 -18.08 -3.77 17.75
CA LEU A 27 -18.68 -4.55 18.83
C LEU A 27 -18.45 -6.06 18.72
N ASP A 28 -17.95 -6.54 17.58
CA ASP A 28 -17.66 -7.96 17.37
C ASP A 28 -16.52 -8.41 18.31
N PRO A 29 -16.74 -9.40 19.21
CA PRO A 29 -15.75 -9.86 20.18
C PRO A 29 -14.45 -10.41 19.55
N GLU A 30 -14.50 -10.90 18.32
CA GLU A 30 -13.34 -11.47 17.63
C GLU A 30 -12.55 -10.41 16.83
N ILE A 31 -13.14 -9.24 16.59
CA ILE A 31 -12.54 -8.15 15.80
C ILE A 31 -12.22 -6.96 16.71
N GLY A 32 -13.23 -6.17 17.06
CA GLY A 32 -13.06 -4.92 17.81
C GLY A 32 -13.16 -5.08 19.32
N GLY A 33 -13.98 -6.03 19.80
CA GLY A 33 -14.15 -6.31 21.23
C GLY A 33 -14.72 -5.15 22.06
N CYS A 34 -15.26 -4.11 21.41
CA CYS A 34 -15.84 -2.96 22.11
C CYS A 34 -17.15 -3.35 22.80
N VAL A 35 -17.46 -2.65 23.89
CA VAL A 35 -18.77 -2.70 24.54
C VAL A 35 -19.56 -1.43 24.22
N PRO A 36 -20.91 -1.48 24.17
CA PRO A 36 -21.72 -0.28 24.01
C PRO A 36 -21.45 0.73 25.14
N ALA A 37 -21.27 2.00 24.78
CA ALA A 37 -20.97 3.06 25.74
C ALA A 37 -22.21 3.60 26.45
N LEU A 38 -23.41 3.42 25.88
CA LEU A 38 -24.67 3.87 26.48
C LEU A 38 -25.24 2.78 27.40
N GLU A 39 -25.85 3.19 28.51
CA GLU A 39 -26.44 2.31 29.53
C GLU A 39 -27.58 1.46 28.95
N ASP A 40 -28.34 2.02 28.01
CA ASP A 40 -29.41 1.31 27.30
C ASP A 40 -28.91 0.22 26.33
N GLY A 41 -27.59 0.03 26.24
CA GLY A 41 -26.94 -1.00 25.43
C GLY A 41 -26.80 -0.64 23.96
N ARG A 42 -27.19 0.58 23.53
CA ARG A 42 -27.00 1.01 22.15
C ARG A 42 -25.53 1.35 21.87
N GLY A 43 -25.00 0.76 20.80
CA GLY A 43 -23.69 1.14 20.24
C GLY A 43 -23.76 2.15 19.08
N LEU A 44 -24.95 2.36 18.51
CA LEU A 44 -25.20 3.21 17.36
C LEU A 44 -26.38 4.16 17.62
N LEU A 45 -26.15 5.45 17.37
CA LEU A 45 -27.19 6.46 17.24
C LEU A 45 -27.43 6.76 15.76
N VAL A 46 -28.69 6.74 15.34
CA VAL A 46 -29.11 7.05 13.96
C VAL A 46 -29.95 8.32 13.98
N ASP A 47 -29.57 9.29 13.17
CA ASP A 47 -30.23 10.59 13.00
C ASP A 47 -30.58 11.29 14.33
N PRO A 48 -29.62 11.41 15.27
CA PRO A 48 -29.88 12.11 16.53
C PRO A 48 -30.13 13.60 16.27
N THR A 49 -30.91 14.21 17.15
CA THR A 49 -30.92 15.66 17.35
C THR A 49 -29.64 16.13 18.03
N MET A 50 -29.39 17.45 18.03
CA MET A 50 -28.25 18.02 18.76
C MET A 50 -28.25 17.63 20.24
N VAL A 51 -29.41 17.68 20.89
CA VAL A 51 -29.55 17.39 22.32
C VAL A 51 -29.28 15.92 22.59
N GLU A 52 -29.87 15.02 21.80
CA GLU A 52 -29.65 13.58 21.94
C GLU A 52 -28.19 13.19 21.70
N LEU A 53 -27.50 13.85 20.77
CA LEU A 53 -26.07 13.64 20.55
C LEU A 53 -25.23 14.12 21.75
N ASP A 54 -25.55 15.29 22.32
CA ASP A 54 -24.81 15.83 23.46
C ASP A 54 -24.95 14.96 24.72
N ASP A 55 -26.18 14.58 25.05
CA ASP A 55 -26.49 13.73 26.20
C ASP A 55 -25.77 12.38 26.09
N ALA A 56 -25.82 11.76 24.91
CA ALA A 56 -25.15 10.48 24.68
C ALA A 56 -23.62 10.58 24.72
N LEU A 57 -23.03 11.70 24.28
CA LEU A 57 -21.59 11.93 24.42
C LEU A 57 -21.21 12.11 25.88
N ALA A 58 -21.96 12.88 26.66
CA ALA A 58 -21.71 13.06 28.08
C ALA A 58 -21.74 11.71 28.82
N GLU A 59 -22.78 10.91 28.59
CA GLU A 59 -22.94 9.57 29.17
C GLU A 59 -21.79 8.62 28.78
N ALA A 60 -21.42 8.60 27.49
CA ALA A 60 -20.33 7.74 27.01
C ALA A 60 -18.97 8.11 27.62
N PHE A 61 -18.70 9.40 27.81
CA PHE A 61 -17.49 9.88 28.48
C PHE A 61 -17.49 9.56 29.97
N GLU A 62 -18.62 9.73 30.66
CA GLU A 62 -18.77 9.39 32.08
C GLU A 62 -18.46 7.92 32.30
N ARG A 63 -19.15 7.02 31.59
CA ARG A 63 -18.95 5.58 31.70
C ARG A 63 -17.52 5.15 31.38
N ALA A 64 -16.95 5.64 30.27
CA ALA A 64 -15.58 5.28 29.91
C ALA A 64 -14.55 5.80 30.94
N SER A 65 -14.83 6.93 31.59
CA SER A 65 -14.00 7.45 32.68
C SER A 65 -14.12 6.60 33.94
N GLU A 66 -15.32 6.14 34.30
CA GLU A 66 -15.55 5.24 35.45
C GLU A 66 -14.87 3.89 35.27
N ASP A 67 -14.89 3.36 34.05
CA ASP A 67 -14.26 2.09 33.69
C ASP A 67 -12.74 2.19 33.46
N GLU A 68 -12.16 3.41 33.55
CA GLU A 68 -10.77 3.70 33.14
C GLU A 68 -10.44 3.13 31.75
N ALA A 69 -11.40 3.27 30.82
CA ALA A 69 -11.38 2.64 29.51
C ALA A 69 -11.03 3.63 28.39
N THR A 70 -10.58 3.09 27.25
CA THR A 70 -10.45 3.87 26.02
C THR A 70 -11.83 4.04 25.38
N LEU A 71 -12.22 5.27 25.08
CA LEU A 71 -13.49 5.59 24.40
C LEU A 71 -13.30 5.63 22.88
N PHE A 72 -14.16 4.93 22.15
CA PHE A 72 -14.22 4.95 20.68
C PHE A 72 -15.43 5.74 20.19
N LEU A 73 -15.16 6.85 19.52
CA LEU A 73 -16.18 7.67 18.85
C LEU A 73 -16.01 7.54 17.35
N SER A 74 -17.10 7.24 16.65
CA SER A 74 -17.10 7.19 15.19
C SER A 74 -18.34 7.89 14.69
N LEU A 75 -18.15 8.91 13.86
CA LEU A 75 -19.19 9.81 13.36
C LEU A 75 -19.19 9.75 11.84
N VAL A 76 -20.34 9.43 11.25
CA VAL A 76 -20.56 9.39 9.80
C VAL A 76 -21.76 10.27 9.48
N GLY A 77 -21.61 11.19 8.54
CA GLY A 77 -22.67 12.14 8.23
C GLY A 77 -22.17 13.38 7.52
N HIS A 78 -22.97 14.44 7.59
CA HIS A 78 -22.59 15.74 7.05
C HIS A 78 -21.72 16.49 8.06
N GLY A 79 -20.75 17.23 7.54
CA GLY A 79 -19.91 18.13 8.31
C GLY A 79 -19.73 19.43 7.56
N GLU A 80 -19.69 20.54 8.29
CA GLU A 80 -19.51 21.89 7.75
C GLU A 80 -18.36 22.57 8.48
N TYR A 81 -17.54 23.32 7.73
CA TYR A 81 -16.49 24.14 8.30
C TYR A 81 -16.83 25.62 8.08
N SER A 82 -17.06 26.36 9.17
CA SER A 82 -17.43 27.78 9.14
C SER A 82 -16.76 28.52 10.31
N ASP A 83 -16.35 29.77 10.09
CA ASP A 83 -15.77 30.66 11.11
C ASP A 83 -14.64 30.01 11.94
N ASP A 84 -13.72 29.33 11.25
CA ASP A 84 -12.60 28.57 11.82
C ASP A 84 -12.96 27.34 12.68
N ASP A 85 -14.24 26.97 12.73
CA ASP A 85 -14.77 25.89 13.55
C ASP A 85 -15.43 24.78 12.71
N PHE A 86 -15.33 23.54 13.21
CA PHE A 86 -15.93 22.36 12.58
C PHE A 86 -17.23 21.97 13.29
N TYR A 87 -18.30 21.86 12.50
CA TYR A 87 -19.63 21.47 12.95
C TYR A 87 -20.00 20.09 12.42
N PHE A 88 -20.42 19.21 13.32
CA PHE A 88 -21.09 17.98 12.94
C PHE A 88 -22.59 18.26 12.79
N LEU A 89 -23.17 17.90 11.65
CA LEU A 89 -24.55 18.23 11.34
C LEU A 89 -25.47 17.09 11.82
N THR A 90 -26.27 17.39 12.84
CA THR A 90 -27.33 16.51 13.36
C THR A 90 -28.59 16.60 12.50
N LYS A 91 -29.55 15.72 12.76
CA LYS A 91 -30.82 15.66 12.02
C LYS A 91 -31.52 17.01 11.93
N ASP A 92 -31.60 17.69 13.06
CA ASP A 92 -32.28 18.96 13.27
C ASP A 92 -31.43 20.20 12.97
N THR A 93 -30.21 20.03 12.43
CA THR A 93 -29.37 21.18 12.13
C THR A 93 -29.95 22.03 10.99
N GLY A 94 -30.07 23.33 11.23
CA GLY A 94 -30.39 24.34 10.22
C GLY A 94 -29.15 24.95 9.58
N LEU A 95 -29.29 25.48 8.36
CA LEU A 95 -28.25 26.25 7.65
C LEU A 95 -28.64 27.75 7.58
N PRO A 96 -27.68 28.69 7.68
CA PRO A 96 -26.25 28.50 7.92
C PRO A 96 -25.95 27.98 9.33
N VAL A 97 -24.78 27.35 9.52
CA VAL A 97 -24.40 26.75 10.81
C VAL A 97 -24.05 27.81 11.85
N ASP A 98 -24.42 27.56 13.11
CA ASP A 98 -24.04 28.39 14.26
C ASP A 98 -23.91 27.54 15.53
N SER A 99 -23.18 28.01 16.54
CA SER A 99 -22.94 27.25 17.78
C SER A 99 -24.18 27.02 18.65
N ARG A 100 -25.31 27.66 18.34
CA ARG A 100 -26.57 27.55 19.09
C ARG A 100 -27.49 26.47 18.50
N ARG A 101 -27.34 26.19 17.20
CA ARG A 101 -28.22 25.28 16.44
C ARG A 101 -27.48 24.16 15.72
N SER A 102 -26.15 24.21 15.66
CA SER A 102 -25.29 23.20 15.03
C SER A 102 -24.25 22.66 16.02
N PHE A 103 -23.96 21.36 15.96
CA PHE A 103 -23.13 20.70 16.98
C PHE A 103 -21.64 21.05 16.80
N LEU A 104 -21.13 21.92 17.67
CA LEU A 104 -19.72 22.34 17.68
C LEU A 104 -18.83 21.24 18.30
N PHE A 105 -18.54 20.22 17.50
CA PHE A 105 -17.93 18.96 17.95
C PHE A 105 -16.61 19.17 18.71
N ALA A 106 -15.72 19.99 18.15
CA ALA A 106 -14.40 20.24 18.73
C ALA A 106 -14.43 20.80 20.15
N GLN A 107 -15.22 21.85 20.34
CA GLN A 107 -15.33 22.52 21.63
C GLN A 107 -15.97 21.60 22.66
N ARG A 108 -16.94 20.78 22.25
CA ARG A 108 -17.60 19.87 23.18
C ARG A 108 -16.70 18.74 23.67
N ILE A 109 -15.94 18.11 22.77
CA ILE A 109 -14.94 17.08 23.13
C ILE A 109 -13.90 17.64 24.10
N LYS A 110 -13.45 18.89 23.90
CA LYS A 110 -12.56 19.58 24.86
C LYS A 110 -13.14 19.63 26.26
N GLU A 111 -14.39 20.08 26.39
CA GLU A 111 -15.03 20.25 27.70
C GLU A 111 -15.20 18.92 28.42
N LEU A 112 -15.55 17.86 27.69
CA LEU A 112 -15.68 16.51 28.24
C LEU A 112 -14.32 15.96 28.70
N LEU A 113 -13.27 16.07 27.88
CA LEU A 113 -11.91 15.67 28.28
C LEU A 113 -11.42 16.41 29.54
N GLY A 114 -11.80 17.69 29.70
CA GLY A 114 -11.46 18.46 30.89
C GLY A 114 -12.20 18.02 32.16
N ARG A 115 -13.38 17.40 32.04
CA ARG A 115 -14.19 16.90 33.17
C ARG A 115 -13.85 15.45 33.54
N HIS A 116 -13.49 14.63 32.56
CA HIS A 116 -13.31 13.19 32.71
C HIS A 116 -11.84 12.80 32.78
N SER A 117 -11.20 13.11 33.92
CA SER A 117 -9.75 12.98 34.11
C SER A 117 -9.24 11.55 34.30
N THR A 118 -10.09 10.53 34.41
CA THR A 118 -9.68 9.11 34.53
C THR A 118 -9.81 8.34 33.22
N LEU A 119 -10.33 8.96 32.16
CA LEU A 119 -10.34 8.38 30.82
C LEU A 119 -8.92 7.98 30.39
N ASP A 120 -8.77 6.72 29.96
CA ASP A 120 -7.50 6.10 29.57
C ASP A 120 -7.03 6.57 28.19
N GLY A 121 -7.98 6.79 27.26
CA GLY A 121 -7.69 7.28 25.93
C GLY A 121 -8.95 7.59 25.12
N LEU A 122 -8.79 8.33 24.03
CA LEU A 122 -9.88 8.67 23.11
C LEU A 122 -9.46 8.39 21.66
N VAL A 123 -10.24 7.58 20.95
CA VAL A 123 -10.08 7.31 19.53
C VAL A 123 -11.29 7.85 18.77
N ILE A 124 -11.06 8.70 17.78
CA ILE A 124 -12.13 9.32 16.98
C ILE A 124 -11.96 8.94 15.50
N LEU A 125 -13.05 8.48 14.88
CA LEU A 125 -13.18 8.29 13.43
C LEU A 125 -14.21 9.28 12.88
N LEU A 126 -13.81 10.13 11.95
CA LEU A 126 -14.69 11.15 11.34
C LEU A 126 -14.86 10.91 9.84
N ASP A 127 -16.02 10.40 9.44
CA ASP A 127 -16.41 10.23 8.03
C ASP A 127 -17.43 11.31 7.63
N THR A 128 -16.93 12.53 7.54
CA THR A 128 -17.71 13.70 7.09
C THR A 128 -16.92 14.54 6.09
N CYS A 129 -17.62 15.40 5.36
CA CYS A 129 -16.99 16.38 4.48
C CYS A 129 -16.23 17.43 5.30
N HIS A 130 -15.12 17.94 4.75
CA HIS A 130 -14.29 19.01 5.35
C HIS A 130 -13.72 18.70 6.75
N ALA A 131 -13.84 17.44 7.20
CA ALA A 131 -13.37 16.99 8.51
C ALA A 131 -11.87 17.22 8.70
N GLY A 132 -11.07 17.14 7.62
CA GLY A 132 -9.62 17.29 7.72
C GLY A 132 -9.10 18.73 7.66
N ILE A 133 -9.88 19.70 7.16
CA ILE A 133 -9.58 21.14 7.40
C ILE A 133 -9.74 21.42 8.89
N GLY A 134 -10.91 21.06 9.44
CA GLY A 134 -11.20 21.12 10.86
C GLY A 134 -10.14 20.38 11.68
N ALA A 135 -9.83 19.13 11.35
CA ALA A 135 -8.84 18.35 12.08
C ALA A 135 -7.41 18.89 11.96
N ARG A 136 -6.95 19.45 10.83
CA ARG A 136 -5.57 20.00 10.74
C ARG A 136 -5.43 21.39 11.36
N GLN A 137 -6.37 22.30 11.10
CA GLN A 137 -6.34 23.66 11.65
C GLN A 137 -6.74 23.65 13.13
N ALA A 138 -7.80 22.93 13.47
CA ALA A 138 -8.11 22.67 14.87
C ALA A 138 -7.11 21.69 15.47
N GLY A 139 -6.41 20.82 14.73
CA GLY A 139 -5.37 19.91 15.25
C GLY A 139 -4.28 20.62 16.05
N ARG A 140 -3.77 21.76 15.57
CA ARG A 140 -2.84 22.59 16.37
C ARG A 140 -3.48 23.15 17.65
N ARG A 141 -4.80 23.39 17.63
CA ARG A 141 -5.61 23.86 18.77
C ARG A 141 -5.99 22.71 19.71
N TRP A 142 -6.35 21.54 19.18
CA TRP A 142 -6.74 20.29 19.84
C TRP A 142 -5.54 19.63 20.49
N LEU A 143 -4.39 19.55 19.81
CA LEU A 143 -3.13 19.08 20.39
C LEU A 143 -2.72 19.96 21.59
N ARG A 144 -2.97 21.28 21.52
CA ARG A 144 -2.78 22.18 22.68
C ARG A 144 -3.80 21.90 23.79
N ILE A 145 -5.07 21.73 23.44
CA ILE A 145 -6.15 21.44 24.39
C ILE A 145 -5.98 20.08 25.10
N VAL A 146 -5.63 19.04 24.36
CA VAL A 146 -5.43 17.66 24.84
C VAL A 146 -4.09 17.51 25.52
N GLY A 147 -3.05 18.20 25.02
CA GLY A 147 -1.75 18.30 25.68
C GLY A 147 -1.82 19.01 27.04
N GLU A 148 -2.68 20.02 27.18
CA GLU A 148 -2.99 20.64 28.48
C GLU A 148 -3.70 19.67 29.45
N ALA A 149 -4.44 18.67 28.93
CA ALA A 149 -5.11 17.64 29.73
C ALA A 149 -4.27 16.37 29.99
N GLY A 150 -3.13 16.21 29.29
CA GLY A 150 -2.22 15.06 29.44
C GLY A 150 -2.80 13.71 29.01
N LYS A 151 -3.78 13.70 28.08
CA LYS A 151 -4.52 12.49 27.68
C LYS A 151 -4.05 11.92 26.35
N ARG A 152 -4.09 10.59 26.20
CA ARG A 152 -3.80 9.91 24.94
C ARG A 152 -4.98 10.06 23.99
N PHE A 153 -4.69 10.39 22.74
CA PHE A 153 -5.70 10.73 21.75
C PHE A 153 -5.27 10.27 20.36
N ASP A 154 -6.22 9.74 19.60
CA ASP A 154 -6.01 9.35 18.20
C ASP A 154 -7.23 9.72 17.36
N LEU A 155 -7.01 10.34 16.20
CA LEU A 155 -8.05 10.82 15.30
C LEU A 155 -7.72 10.43 13.87
N LEU A 156 -8.70 9.82 13.19
CA LEU A 156 -8.66 9.52 11.76
C LEU A 156 -9.88 10.13 11.06
N THR A 157 -9.65 10.96 10.04
CA THR A 157 -10.71 11.56 9.21
C THR A 157 -10.74 10.96 7.82
N ALA A 158 -11.91 10.94 7.18
CA ALA A 158 -12.12 10.41 5.83
C ALA A 158 -11.57 11.31 4.72
N SER A 159 -11.55 12.62 4.95
CA SER A 159 -11.18 13.62 3.96
C SER A 159 -10.33 14.74 4.59
N ASP A 160 -9.62 15.48 3.74
CA ASP A 160 -8.87 16.70 4.03
C ASP A 160 -9.74 17.95 3.76
N ASP A 161 -9.44 18.72 2.71
CA ASP A 161 -10.29 19.80 2.18
C ASP A 161 -11.32 19.30 1.14
N ARG A 162 -11.21 18.04 0.74
CA ARG A 162 -12.12 17.40 -0.22
C ARG A 162 -13.41 16.92 0.43
N VAL A 163 -14.38 16.61 -0.44
CA VAL A 163 -15.66 15.99 -0.06
C VAL A 163 -15.43 14.50 0.22
N ALA A 164 -15.94 13.99 1.35
CA ALA A 164 -15.97 12.55 1.61
C ALA A 164 -17.03 11.90 0.70
N ALA A 165 -16.65 10.90 -0.08
CA ALA A 165 -17.48 10.39 -1.18
C ALA A 165 -18.05 8.99 -0.89
N ASN A 166 -19.38 8.84 -1.04
CA ASN A 166 -20.08 7.55 -1.10
C ASN A 166 -19.80 6.57 0.05
N GLY A 167 -19.50 7.08 1.25
CA GLY A 167 -19.13 6.26 2.40
C GLY A 167 -17.91 5.36 2.15
N CYS A 168 -17.01 5.74 1.23
CA CYS A 168 -15.83 4.93 0.88
C CYS A 168 -14.98 4.65 2.12
N PHE A 169 -14.82 5.65 3.00
CA PHE A 169 -14.04 5.50 4.22
C PHE A 169 -14.66 4.44 5.14
N SER A 170 -15.94 4.59 5.51
CA SER A 170 -16.63 3.61 6.36
C SER A 170 -16.63 2.20 5.78
N ARG A 171 -16.88 2.04 4.47
CA ARG A 171 -16.86 0.72 3.81
C ARG A 171 -15.47 0.09 3.80
N SER A 172 -14.45 0.90 3.48
CA SER A 172 -13.05 0.44 3.47
C SER A 172 -12.58 0.08 4.87
N LEU A 173 -12.94 0.88 5.88
CA LEU A 173 -12.69 0.60 7.28
C LEU A 173 -13.26 -0.78 7.65
N VAL A 174 -14.56 -1.00 7.43
CA VAL A 174 -15.21 -2.29 7.75
C VAL A 174 -14.54 -3.45 7.01
N SER A 175 -14.21 -3.27 5.73
CA SER A 175 -13.52 -4.28 4.93
C SER A 175 -12.17 -4.66 5.56
N VAL A 176 -11.36 -3.67 5.93
CA VAL A 176 -10.04 -3.89 6.53
C VAL A 176 -10.14 -4.47 7.94
N LEU A 177 -11.09 -4.06 8.79
CA LEU A 177 -11.26 -4.64 10.13
C LEU A 177 -11.66 -6.13 10.04
N ARG A 178 -12.53 -6.49 9.09
CA ARG A 178 -13.00 -7.88 8.91
C ARG A 178 -11.97 -8.78 8.25
N SER A 179 -11.33 -8.32 7.18
CA SER A 179 -10.36 -9.11 6.41
C SER A 179 -8.94 -9.06 6.96
N GLY A 180 -8.63 -8.02 7.76
CA GLY A 180 -7.29 -7.68 8.20
C GLY A 180 -6.39 -7.22 7.05
N HIS A 181 -5.14 -6.90 7.38
CA HIS A 181 -4.13 -6.54 6.38
C HIS A 181 -2.79 -7.21 6.71
N ALA A 182 -2.10 -7.74 5.70
CA ALA A 182 -0.87 -8.51 5.89
C ALA A 182 0.30 -7.65 6.39
N GLU A 183 0.25 -6.34 6.13
CA GLU A 183 1.30 -5.41 6.57
C GLU A 183 1.10 -4.88 7.99
N PHE A 184 -0.11 -5.03 8.55
CA PHE A 184 -0.41 -4.56 9.89
C PHE A 184 0.21 -5.47 10.94
N GLY A 185 0.42 -4.89 12.12
CA GLY A 185 0.80 -5.62 13.32
C GLY A 185 -0.35 -6.47 13.88
N GLU A 186 -0.24 -6.87 15.14
CA GLU A 186 -1.33 -7.59 15.83
C GLU A 186 -2.58 -6.72 16.01
N ARG A 187 -2.38 -5.41 16.16
CA ARG A 187 -3.41 -4.43 16.44
C ARG A 187 -3.54 -3.46 15.29
N VAL A 188 -4.77 -3.19 14.87
CA VAL A 188 -5.10 -2.24 13.81
C VAL A 188 -5.24 -0.84 14.42
N ARG A 189 -4.36 0.08 14.03
CA ARG A 189 -4.33 1.48 14.52
C ARG A 189 -4.86 2.45 13.47
N CYS A 190 -5.20 3.67 13.88
CA CYS A 190 -5.58 4.74 12.95
C CYS A 190 -4.48 5.06 11.94
N ALA A 191 -3.22 5.10 12.37
CA ALA A 191 -2.07 5.32 11.49
C ALA A 191 -1.90 4.21 10.44
N ASP A 192 -2.22 2.96 10.78
CA ASP A 192 -2.19 1.82 9.85
C ASP A 192 -3.33 1.95 8.82
N LEU A 193 -4.54 2.26 9.29
CA LEU A 193 -5.72 2.45 8.45
C LEU A 193 -5.56 3.63 7.49
N LYS A 194 -4.97 4.75 7.94
CA LYS A 194 -4.68 5.89 7.05
C LYS A 194 -3.94 5.45 5.80
N ARG A 195 -2.87 4.64 5.95
CA ARG A 195 -2.03 4.19 4.82
C ARG A 195 -2.85 3.38 3.81
N VAL A 196 -3.68 2.46 4.29
CA VAL A 196 -4.47 1.57 3.42
C VAL A 196 -5.68 2.28 2.82
N ILE A 197 -6.45 3.02 3.64
CA ILE A 197 -7.66 3.71 3.18
C ILE A 197 -7.33 4.79 2.15
N THR A 198 -6.19 5.48 2.27
CA THR A 198 -5.74 6.44 1.25
C THR A 198 -5.57 5.79 -0.13
N GLY A 199 -5.14 4.53 -0.18
CA GLY A 199 -5.06 3.76 -1.43
C GLY A 199 -6.42 3.27 -1.94
N LEU A 200 -7.31 2.87 -1.02
CA LEU A 200 -8.64 2.34 -1.37
C LEU A 200 -9.66 3.41 -1.77
N CYS A 201 -9.48 4.64 -1.29
CA CYS A 201 -10.40 5.75 -1.52
C CYS A 201 -9.70 6.93 -2.20
N PRO A 202 -9.33 6.83 -3.49
CA PRO A 202 -8.48 7.82 -4.17
C PRO A 202 -9.12 9.20 -4.34
N MET A 203 -10.45 9.30 -4.24
CA MET A 203 -11.19 10.57 -4.35
C MET A 203 -11.14 11.42 -3.07
N GLN A 204 -10.62 10.88 -1.97
CA GLN A 204 -10.51 11.55 -0.67
C GLN A 204 -9.14 11.27 -0.05
N THR A 205 -8.72 12.10 0.90
CA THR A 205 -7.41 11.95 1.55
C THR A 205 -7.60 11.84 3.04
N ALA A 206 -7.29 10.68 3.61
CA ALA A 206 -7.47 10.43 5.03
C ALA A 206 -6.39 11.16 5.85
N VAL A 207 -6.80 11.84 6.92
CA VAL A 207 -5.89 12.57 7.82
C VAL A 207 -5.84 11.85 9.17
N HIS A 208 -4.63 11.66 9.70
CA HIS A 208 -4.39 11.05 11.01
C HIS A 208 -3.65 12.04 11.91
N LEU A 209 -4.09 12.13 13.17
CA LEU A 209 -3.46 12.93 14.23
C LEU A 209 -3.43 12.10 15.51
N GLY A 210 -2.23 11.80 16.00
CA GLY A 210 -2.03 11.03 17.24
C GLY A 210 -1.29 11.83 18.30
N PHE A 211 -1.62 11.62 19.57
CA PHE A 211 -0.98 12.23 20.73
C PHE A 211 -0.86 11.21 21.86
N ASP A 212 0.36 11.02 22.39
CA ASP A 212 0.67 9.99 23.40
C ASP A 212 0.49 10.48 24.85
N GLY A 213 -0.15 11.63 25.04
CA GLY A 213 -0.28 12.30 26.34
C GLY A 213 0.85 13.30 26.63
N THR A 214 1.97 13.22 25.91
CA THR A 214 3.12 14.13 26.09
C THR A 214 3.47 14.92 24.83
N ARG A 215 3.33 14.29 23.66
CA ARG A 215 3.71 14.86 22.36
C ARG A 215 2.86 14.28 21.24
N GLU A 216 2.89 14.98 20.12
CA GLU A 216 2.33 14.47 18.87
C GLU A 216 3.14 13.26 18.37
N VAL A 217 2.44 12.21 17.92
CA VAL A 217 3.02 10.96 17.42
C VAL A 217 2.49 10.64 16.03
N ALA A 218 3.40 10.43 15.08
CA ALA A 218 3.06 10.13 13.69
C ALA A 218 2.54 8.70 13.48
N GLU A 219 2.99 7.74 14.30
CA GLU A 219 2.68 6.30 14.17
C GLU A 219 1.54 5.80 15.08
N ALA A 220 0.75 6.74 15.65
CA ALA A 220 -0.24 6.50 16.70
C ALA A 220 0.35 5.94 18.01
N ASP A 221 -0.38 6.10 19.12
CA ASP A 221 -0.02 5.49 20.40
C ASP A 221 -0.26 3.96 20.34
N GLN A 222 0.69 3.13 20.81
CA GLN A 222 0.56 1.66 20.71
C GLN A 222 -0.57 1.08 21.59
N GLY A 223 -1.03 1.85 22.58
CA GLY A 223 -2.16 1.53 23.44
C GLY A 223 -3.51 1.87 22.82
N LEU A 224 -3.56 2.76 21.82
CA LEU A 224 -4.79 3.15 21.13
C LEU A 224 -4.93 2.39 19.80
N TRP A 225 -5.85 1.44 19.73
CA TRP A 225 -6.08 0.57 18.57
C TRP A 225 -7.55 0.17 18.46
N LEU A 226 -8.01 -0.13 17.25
CA LEU A 226 -9.43 -0.31 16.91
C LEU A 226 -9.89 -1.77 16.89
N ALA A 227 -9.01 -2.68 16.47
CA ALA A 227 -9.32 -4.11 16.35
C ALA A 227 -8.05 -4.96 16.35
N LEU A 228 -8.22 -6.26 16.59
CA LEU A 228 -7.19 -7.26 16.29
C LEU A 228 -7.10 -7.49 14.77
N ASN A 229 -5.88 -7.74 14.29
CA ASN A 229 -5.66 -7.98 12.87
C ASN A 229 -6.18 -9.36 12.46
N SER A 230 -7.26 -9.36 11.69
CA SER A 230 -7.92 -10.56 11.19
C SER A 230 -7.21 -11.25 10.02
N SER A 231 -6.08 -10.71 9.53
CA SER A 231 -5.40 -11.21 8.34
C SER A 231 -4.98 -12.67 8.49
N PRO A 232 -5.35 -13.56 7.55
CA PRO A 232 -4.85 -14.94 7.55
C PRO A 232 -3.32 -15.03 7.44
N ALA A 233 -2.70 -14.10 6.71
CA ALA A 233 -1.25 -14.02 6.61
C ALA A 233 -0.61 -13.67 7.96
N TRP A 234 -1.17 -12.68 8.68
CA TRP A 234 -0.72 -12.36 10.04
C TRP A 234 -0.92 -13.54 11.00
N ARG A 235 -2.09 -14.19 10.99
CA ARG A 235 -2.40 -15.32 11.89
C ARG A 235 -1.47 -16.52 11.69
N ARG A 236 -0.90 -16.68 10.49
CA ARG A 236 0.12 -17.69 10.16
C ARG A 236 1.56 -17.22 10.39
N SER A 237 1.78 -15.96 10.74
CA SER A 237 3.10 -15.42 11.06
C SER A 237 3.60 -15.92 12.42
N PRO A 238 4.93 -16.08 12.61
CA PRO A 238 5.52 -16.32 13.93
C PRO A 238 5.28 -15.17 14.93
N LEU A 239 4.77 -14.02 14.47
CA LEU A 239 4.44 -12.87 15.33
C LEU A 239 3.06 -12.95 15.98
N ALA A 240 2.15 -13.80 15.48
CA ALA A 240 0.80 -13.89 16.03
C ALA A 240 0.80 -14.30 17.52
N GLY A 241 0.31 -13.42 18.39
CA GLY A 241 0.35 -13.57 19.85
C GLY A 241 1.77 -13.75 20.42
N ASN A 242 2.82 -13.33 19.71
CA ASN A 242 4.20 -13.39 20.19
C ASN A 242 4.43 -12.24 21.18
N PRO A 243 4.88 -12.51 22.42
CA PRO A 243 5.17 -11.45 23.40
C PRO A 243 6.17 -10.40 22.90
N ALA A 244 7.06 -10.78 21.97
CA ALA A 244 8.03 -9.89 21.36
C ALA A 244 7.47 -9.09 20.17
N ALA A 245 6.26 -9.35 19.68
CA ALA A 245 5.70 -8.67 18.51
C ALA A 245 5.72 -7.13 18.65
N PRO A 246 5.33 -6.52 19.79
CA PRO A 246 5.41 -5.06 19.94
C PRO A 246 6.85 -4.52 19.84
N ARG A 247 7.83 -5.26 20.36
CA ARG A 247 9.26 -4.89 20.25
C ARG A 247 9.75 -5.02 18.80
N ILE A 248 9.38 -6.09 18.12
CA ILE A 248 9.72 -6.34 16.71
C ILE A 248 9.12 -5.24 15.82
N GLU A 249 7.86 -4.87 16.05
CA GLU A 249 7.21 -3.76 15.37
C GLU A 249 7.95 -2.44 15.58
N ARG A 250 8.33 -2.11 16.82
CA ARG A 250 9.13 -0.90 17.11
C ARG A 250 10.51 -0.92 16.46
N LEU A 251 11.20 -2.06 16.48
CA LEU A 251 12.52 -2.19 15.86
C LEU A 251 12.47 -2.02 14.34
N THR A 252 11.30 -2.24 13.74
CA THR A 252 11.08 -2.14 12.29
C THR A 252 10.29 -0.91 11.88
N ALA A 253 9.94 -0.02 12.82
CA ALA A 253 9.34 1.27 12.54
C ALA A 253 10.32 2.12 11.71
N GLY A 254 9.94 2.46 10.48
CA GLY A 254 10.79 3.18 9.53
C GLY A 254 12.05 2.42 9.06
N TYR A 255 12.09 1.09 9.23
CA TYR A 255 13.21 0.28 8.74
C TYR A 255 13.36 0.40 7.22
N ARG A 256 14.60 0.60 6.77
CA ARG A 256 14.97 0.58 5.35
C ARG A 256 15.73 -0.72 5.07
N PRO A 257 15.32 -1.51 4.07
CA PRO A 257 16.01 -2.75 3.74
C PRO A 257 17.51 -2.54 3.47
N ASP A 258 18.34 -3.27 4.18
CA ASP A 258 19.80 -3.28 4.07
C ASP A 258 20.22 -4.43 3.14
N PRO A 259 21.16 -4.25 2.19
CA PRO A 259 21.70 -5.35 1.36
C PRO A 259 22.13 -6.60 2.15
N LYS A 260 22.59 -6.45 3.40
CA LYS A 260 22.93 -7.57 4.30
C LYS A 260 21.72 -8.41 4.70
N LEU A 261 20.51 -7.85 4.66
CA LEU A 261 19.27 -8.62 4.80
C LEU A 261 19.13 -9.61 3.65
N GLY A 262 19.36 -9.16 2.42
CA GLY A 262 19.34 -10.00 1.22
C GLY A 262 20.40 -11.09 1.23
N GLU A 263 21.63 -10.75 1.65
CA GLU A 263 22.70 -11.73 1.88
C GLU A 263 22.27 -12.79 2.90
N THR A 264 21.69 -12.35 4.03
CA THR A 264 21.18 -13.25 5.06
C THR A 264 20.14 -14.21 4.49
N VAL A 265 19.14 -13.69 3.77
CA VAL A 265 18.09 -14.51 3.15
C VAL A 265 18.68 -15.48 2.12
N GLY A 266 19.62 -15.02 1.29
CA GLY A 266 20.31 -15.87 0.31
C GLY A 266 21.00 -17.07 0.95
N HIS A 267 21.69 -16.89 2.08
CA HIS A 267 22.30 -17.99 2.83
C HIS A 267 21.26 -18.96 3.41
N LEU A 268 20.18 -18.42 3.96
CA LEU A 268 19.07 -19.22 4.52
C LEU A 268 18.28 -19.99 3.44
N LEU A 269 18.36 -19.59 2.18
CA LEU A 269 17.75 -20.29 1.04
C LEU A 269 18.71 -21.30 0.39
N THR A 270 20.02 -21.06 0.43
CA THR A 270 21.06 -21.90 -0.20
C THR A 270 21.52 -23.07 0.68
N GLY A 271 20.87 -23.28 1.84
CA GLY A 271 21.08 -24.45 2.70
C GLY A 271 22.12 -24.24 3.81
N VAL A 272 22.56 -23.01 4.08
CA VAL A 272 23.36 -22.71 5.27
C VAL A 272 22.52 -22.99 6.51
N ARG A 273 23.02 -23.83 7.42
CA ARG A 273 22.25 -24.38 8.55
C ARG A 273 22.20 -23.49 9.78
N LEU A 274 23.20 -22.64 9.94
CA LEU A 274 23.33 -21.71 11.05
C LEU A 274 23.96 -20.42 10.54
N VAL A 275 23.24 -19.31 10.67
CA VAL A 275 23.71 -17.96 10.33
C VAL A 275 23.83 -17.14 11.62
N ALA A 276 24.96 -16.49 11.84
CA ALA A 276 25.18 -15.59 12.96
C ALA A 276 25.22 -14.13 12.47
N ILE A 277 24.25 -13.32 12.88
CA ILE A 277 24.25 -11.87 12.67
C ILE A 277 25.00 -11.22 13.83
N THR A 278 26.08 -10.52 13.52
CA THR A 278 27.05 -10.01 14.50
C THR A 278 27.33 -8.53 14.30
N GLY A 279 27.86 -7.88 15.33
CA GLY A 279 28.15 -6.45 15.34
C GLY A 279 28.12 -5.89 16.76
N GLU A 280 28.61 -4.67 16.92
CA GLU A 280 28.62 -3.96 18.21
C GLU A 280 27.20 -3.69 18.74
N ALA A 281 27.11 -3.27 20.00
CA ALA A 281 25.86 -2.74 20.54
C ALA A 281 25.37 -1.56 19.67
N GLY A 282 24.07 -1.55 19.34
CA GLY A 282 23.51 -0.54 18.44
C GLY A 282 23.73 -0.76 16.94
N ALA A 283 24.50 -1.77 16.51
CA ALA A 283 24.76 -2.06 15.09
C ALA A 283 23.55 -2.59 14.30
N GLY A 284 22.34 -2.63 14.88
CA GLY A 284 21.13 -3.07 14.20
C GLY A 284 20.89 -4.59 14.12
N LYS A 285 21.60 -5.42 14.90
CA LYS A 285 21.42 -6.90 14.88
C LYS A 285 19.96 -7.33 15.11
N SER A 286 19.36 -6.83 16.19
CA SER A 286 17.97 -7.12 16.54
C SER A 286 16.99 -6.55 15.52
N THR A 287 17.31 -5.41 14.90
CA THR A 287 16.54 -4.81 13.82
C THR A 287 16.56 -5.67 12.55
N MET A 288 17.72 -6.20 12.16
CA MET A 288 17.86 -7.12 11.02
C MET A 288 17.04 -8.39 11.25
N LEU A 289 17.13 -8.97 12.45
CA LEU A 289 16.37 -10.17 12.82
C LEU A 289 14.85 -9.89 12.90
N ALA A 290 14.46 -8.70 13.38
CA ALA A 290 13.07 -8.25 13.35
C ALA A 290 12.54 -8.08 11.91
N ALA A 291 13.36 -7.58 10.99
CA ALA A 291 13.01 -7.46 9.57
C ALA A 291 12.81 -8.84 8.91
N LEU A 292 13.64 -9.84 9.24
CA LEU A 292 13.42 -11.23 8.78
C LEU A 292 12.06 -11.80 9.25
N ALA A 293 11.58 -11.38 10.42
CA ALA A 293 10.29 -11.80 10.96
C ALA A 293 9.10 -11.01 10.38
N ARG A 294 9.36 -9.93 9.62
CA ARG A 294 8.33 -9.08 9.01
C ARG A 294 8.59 -8.91 7.51
N PRO A 295 8.22 -9.90 6.67
CA PRO A 295 8.29 -9.75 5.21
C PRO A 295 7.63 -8.47 4.68
N SER A 296 6.54 -8.02 5.33
CA SER A 296 5.80 -6.81 4.95
C SER A 296 6.58 -5.50 5.03
N VAL A 297 7.65 -5.43 5.85
CA VAL A 297 8.51 -4.22 5.95
C VAL A 297 9.89 -4.44 5.33
N ALA A 298 10.25 -5.68 5.03
CA ALA A 298 11.51 -6.05 4.40
C ALA A 298 11.48 -5.97 2.86
N GLY A 299 10.31 -5.71 2.27
CA GLY A 299 10.13 -5.66 0.82
C GLY A 299 10.38 -7.02 0.16
N SER A 300 10.93 -7.03 -1.06
CA SER A 300 11.18 -8.25 -1.83
C SER A 300 12.34 -9.11 -1.29
N TYR A 301 13.13 -8.60 -0.34
CA TYR A 301 14.27 -9.34 0.22
C TYR A 301 13.85 -10.58 1.00
N VAL A 302 12.72 -10.52 1.71
CA VAL A 302 12.25 -11.61 2.57
C VAL A 302 10.94 -12.16 1.99
N PRO A 303 10.90 -13.43 1.56
CA PRO A 303 9.67 -14.05 1.07
C PRO A 303 8.55 -14.03 2.12
N PRO A 304 7.27 -14.09 1.71
CA PRO A 304 6.18 -14.36 2.64
C PRO A 304 6.37 -15.72 3.34
N ASP A 305 5.85 -15.85 4.56
CA ASP A 305 5.91 -17.09 5.36
C ASP A 305 7.35 -17.64 5.55
N PHE A 306 8.36 -16.77 5.54
CA PHE A 306 9.77 -17.18 5.52
C PHE A 306 10.29 -17.75 6.85
N LEU A 307 10.06 -17.05 7.96
CA LEU A 307 10.40 -17.52 9.31
C LEU A 307 9.23 -18.29 9.93
N HIS A 308 9.55 -19.39 10.60
CA HIS A 308 8.56 -20.25 11.25
C HIS A 308 8.53 -20.03 12.77
N ALA A 309 9.65 -19.61 13.37
CA ALA A 309 9.67 -19.15 14.75
C ALA A 309 10.70 -18.04 14.94
N VAL A 310 10.41 -17.10 15.84
CA VAL A 310 11.28 -16.02 16.26
C VAL A 310 11.22 -15.82 17.77
N LEU A 311 12.38 -15.79 18.41
CA LEU A 311 12.55 -15.57 19.84
C LEU A 311 13.38 -14.30 20.04
N PHE A 312 12.86 -13.35 20.81
CA PHE A 312 13.64 -12.25 21.40
C PHE A 312 13.73 -12.51 22.88
N ALA A 313 14.84 -13.11 23.30
CA ALA A 313 15.03 -13.49 24.70
C ALA A 313 15.40 -12.26 25.55
N ASP A 314 14.86 -12.22 26.76
CA ASP A 314 15.18 -11.19 27.76
C ASP A 314 15.77 -11.82 29.03
N ARG A 315 16.22 -10.98 29.97
CA ARG A 315 16.70 -11.45 31.28
C ARG A 315 15.56 -12.10 32.08
N GLY A 316 15.90 -13.11 32.89
CA GLY A 316 14.93 -13.82 33.72
C GLY A 316 14.06 -14.84 32.96
N GLU A 317 14.38 -15.12 31.70
CA GLU A 317 13.79 -16.23 30.95
C GLU A 317 14.09 -17.60 31.59
N THR A 318 13.17 -18.55 31.39
CA THR A 318 13.40 -19.95 31.76
C THR A 318 13.37 -20.85 30.53
N ALA A 319 13.99 -22.04 30.63
CA ALA A 319 13.97 -23.00 29.53
C ALA A 319 12.54 -23.41 29.14
N GLU A 320 11.64 -23.49 30.12
CA GLU A 320 10.24 -23.85 29.94
C GLU A 320 9.43 -22.74 29.26
N ARG A 321 9.78 -21.46 29.50
CA ARG A 321 9.13 -20.33 28.82
C ARG A 321 9.59 -20.23 27.36
N ILE A 322 10.89 -20.32 27.13
CA ILE A 322 11.48 -20.34 25.76
C ILE A 322 10.93 -21.53 24.96
N ALA A 323 10.94 -22.73 25.55
CA ALA A 323 10.41 -23.93 24.91
C ALA A 323 8.94 -23.77 24.52
N ARG A 324 8.09 -23.34 25.45
CA ARG A 324 6.66 -23.09 25.17
C ARG A 324 6.47 -22.07 24.06
N GLU A 325 7.24 -20.99 24.06
CA GLU A 325 7.09 -19.92 23.07
C GLU A 325 7.45 -20.39 21.66
N LEU A 326 8.60 -21.06 21.49
CA LEU A 326 9.00 -21.62 20.20
C LEU A 326 8.01 -22.69 19.71
N THR A 327 7.62 -23.63 20.59
CA THR A 327 6.65 -24.68 20.28
C THR A 327 5.29 -24.11 19.87
N ARG A 328 4.80 -23.07 20.55
CA ARG A 328 3.54 -22.40 20.23
C ARG A 328 3.55 -21.79 18.83
N GLN A 329 4.68 -21.20 18.42
CA GLN A 329 4.86 -20.70 17.06
C GLN A 329 4.91 -21.84 16.05
N LEU A 330 5.74 -22.87 16.26
CA LEU A 330 5.89 -24.00 15.34
C LEU A 330 4.60 -24.80 15.14
N ARG A 331 3.78 -24.98 16.18
CA ARG A 331 2.45 -25.61 16.05
C ARG A 331 1.54 -24.89 15.05
N ARG A 332 1.73 -23.58 14.83
CA ARG A 332 0.96 -22.78 13.87
C ARG A 332 1.63 -22.68 12.50
N THR A 333 2.95 -22.51 12.48
CA THR A 333 3.69 -22.19 11.25
C THR A 333 4.20 -23.43 10.51
N VAL A 334 4.36 -24.57 11.19
CA VAL A 334 4.89 -25.81 10.60
C VAL A 334 3.79 -26.86 10.48
N PRO A 335 3.37 -27.23 9.24
CA PRO A 335 2.38 -28.27 9.02
C PRO A 335 2.79 -29.62 9.65
N GLY A 336 1.88 -30.20 10.44
CA GLY A 336 2.08 -31.50 11.09
C GLY A 336 2.94 -31.48 12.36
N PHE A 337 3.46 -30.32 12.78
CA PHE A 337 4.27 -30.21 13.99
C PHE A 337 3.49 -30.58 15.27
N ALA A 338 2.23 -30.15 15.37
CA ALA A 338 1.38 -30.48 16.51
C ALA A 338 1.19 -32.00 16.66
N ASP A 339 0.89 -32.69 15.56
CA ASP A 339 0.74 -34.16 15.56
C ASP A 339 2.05 -34.88 15.92
N ALA A 340 3.18 -34.36 15.42
CA ALA A 340 4.50 -34.91 15.71
C ALA A 340 4.92 -34.71 17.18
N GLU A 341 4.55 -33.58 17.77
CA GLU A 341 4.74 -33.30 19.20
C GLU A 341 3.93 -34.27 20.05
N ASP A 342 2.63 -34.42 19.75
CA ASP A 342 1.73 -35.28 20.51
C ASP A 342 2.17 -36.77 20.39
N ALA A 343 2.56 -37.20 19.18
CA ALA A 343 3.09 -38.55 18.94
C ALA A 343 4.42 -38.81 19.66
N TYR A 344 5.35 -37.85 19.62
CA TYR A 344 6.63 -37.96 20.33
C TYR A 344 6.41 -38.10 21.83
N ARG A 345 5.55 -37.25 22.43
CA ARG A 345 5.26 -37.29 23.86
C ARG A 345 4.57 -38.58 24.31
N ALA A 346 3.68 -39.12 23.48
CA ALA A 346 3.00 -40.39 23.72
C ALA A 346 3.94 -41.60 23.65
N GLY A 347 5.00 -41.53 22.83
CA GLY A 347 5.98 -42.61 22.66
C GLY A 347 7.07 -42.69 23.74
N LEU A 348 7.16 -41.70 24.65
CA LEU A 348 8.16 -41.69 25.72
C LEU A 348 7.73 -42.55 26.91
N ASP A 349 8.66 -43.35 27.42
CA ASP A 349 8.53 -43.98 28.75
C ASP A 349 8.77 -42.96 29.88
N ASP A 350 8.45 -43.35 31.12
CA ASP A 350 8.52 -42.45 32.28
C ASP A 350 9.96 -42.01 32.61
N VAL A 351 10.96 -42.83 32.31
CA VAL A 351 12.38 -42.51 32.54
C VAL A 351 12.86 -41.47 31.54
N ALA A 352 12.54 -41.64 30.26
CA ALA A 352 12.88 -40.69 29.21
C ALA A 352 12.13 -39.36 29.41
N ARG A 353 10.86 -39.41 29.85
CA ARG A 353 10.06 -38.20 30.11
C ARG A 353 10.62 -37.37 31.27
N THR A 354 11.12 -38.00 32.34
CA THR A 354 11.65 -37.30 33.53
C THR A 354 13.11 -36.87 33.37
N GLY A 355 13.90 -37.56 32.54
CA GLY A 355 15.31 -37.24 32.30
C GLY A 355 15.57 -36.18 31.23
N ALA A 356 14.60 -35.92 30.34
CA ALA A 356 14.77 -34.99 29.22
C ALA A 356 14.58 -33.51 29.62
N SER A 357 15.30 -32.62 28.94
CA SER A 357 15.15 -31.18 29.15
C SER A 357 13.85 -30.64 28.55
N ALA A 358 13.35 -29.49 29.04
CA ALA A 358 12.17 -28.84 28.47
C ALA A 358 12.31 -28.53 26.96
N LEU A 359 13.50 -28.12 26.52
CA LEU A 359 13.80 -27.87 25.09
C LEU A 359 13.87 -29.18 24.28
N GLU A 360 14.36 -30.26 24.88
CA GLU A 360 14.36 -31.58 24.24
C GLU A 360 12.94 -32.08 24.01
N LEU A 361 12.11 -32.03 25.05
CA LEU A 361 10.74 -32.54 25.01
C LEU A 361 9.82 -31.73 24.09
N ALA A 362 10.01 -30.41 24.04
CA ALA A 362 9.10 -29.51 23.34
C ALA A 362 9.55 -29.14 21.92
N LEU A 363 10.85 -29.21 21.63
CA LEU A 363 11.42 -28.74 20.37
C LEU A 363 12.16 -29.86 19.61
N LEU A 364 13.29 -30.35 20.15
CA LEU A 364 14.17 -31.27 19.40
C LEU A 364 13.50 -32.61 19.11
N GLY A 365 12.88 -33.24 20.11
CA GLY A 365 12.18 -34.51 19.96
C GLY A 365 11.08 -34.47 18.89
N PRO A 366 10.10 -33.54 18.98
CA PRO A 366 9.07 -33.35 17.96
C PRO A 366 9.61 -33.05 16.55
N LEU A 367 10.69 -32.27 16.45
CA LEU A 367 11.32 -32.00 15.15
C LEU A 367 11.94 -33.26 14.55
N ARG A 368 12.57 -34.13 15.36
CA ARG A 368 13.13 -35.41 14.89
C ARG A 368 12.05 -36.39 14.45
N SER A 369 10.87 -36.37 15.07
CA SER A 369 9.75 -37.25 14.70
C SER A 369 9.00 -36.77 13.45
N LEU A 370 9.18 -35.51 13.04
CA LEU A 370 8.54 -34.95 11.86
C LEU A 370 9.24 -35.40 10.57
N ALA A 371 8.48 -36.02 9.66
CA ALA A 371 9.01 -36.42 8.35
C ALA A 371 9.20 -35.20 7.40
N PRO A 372 10.41 -34.91 6.89
CA PRO A 372 10.71 -33.69 6.12
C PRO A 372 9.87 -33.53 4.83
N ARG A 373 9.40 -34.65 4.26
CA ARG A 373 8.59 -34.66 3.02
C ARG A 373 7.19 -34.03 3.19
N ARG A 374 6.76 -33.69 4.41
CA ARG A 374 5.45 -33.09 4.68
C ARG A 374 5.44 -31.55 4.78
N THR A 375 6.58 -30.88 4.95
CA THR A 375 6.63 -29.43 5.23
C THR A 375 6.77 -28.55 3.99
N GLY A 376 7.18 -29.11 2.84
CA GLY A 376 7.30 -28.38 1.57
C GLY A 376 8.47 -27.37 1.50
N SER A 377 9.04 -26.95 2.63
CA SER A 377 10.23 -26.08 2.71
C SER A 377 11.02 -26.29 4.03
N PRO A 378 12.30 -25.87 4.10
CA PRO A 378 13.09 -25.90 5.33
C PRO A 378 12.50 -25.02 6.44
N VAL A 379 12.49 -25.51 7.68
CA VAL A 379 12.02 -24.75 8.85
C VAL A 379 13.10 -23.76 9.28
N ARG A 380 12.70 -22.51 9.53
CA ARG A 380 13.61 -21.41 9.89
C ARG A 380 13.26 -20.83 11.25
N ILE A 381 14.22 -20.86 12.17
CA ILE A 381 14.07 -20.38 13.54
C ILE A 381 15.07 -19.25 13.79
N ALA A 382 14.59 -18.10 14.25
CA ALA A 382 15.40 -16.94 14.56
C ALA A 382 15.50 -16.71 16.07
N VAL A 383 16.70 -16.39 16.57
CA VAL A 383 16.96 -16.14 18.00
C VAL A 383 17.76 -14.85 18.19
N ASP A 384 17.17 -13.89 18.89
CA ASP A 384 17.80 -12.66 19.41
C ASP A 384 17.90 -12.73 20.95
N GLY A 385 18.80 -11.94 21.53
CA GLY A 385 18.97 -11.86 22.98
C GLY A 385 19.71 -13.05 23.61
N LEU A 386 20.33 -13.93 22.82
CA LEU A 386 21.09 -15.09 23.32
C LEU A 386 22.19 -14.67 24.33
N ASP A 387 22.80 -13.50 24.11
CA ASP A 387 23.89 -12.99 24.96
C ASP A 387 23.41 -12.38 26.29
N ASP A 388 22.11 -12.11 26.43
CA ASP A 388 21.54 -11.45 27.60
C ASP A 388 20.89 -12.45 28.57
N LEU A 389 20.87 -13.73 28.20
CA LEU A 389 20.41 -14.85 29.02
C LEU A 389 21.39 -15.21 30.15
N ASP A 390 20.87 -15.81 31.22
CA ASP A 390 21.70 -16.36 32.29
C ASP A 390 22.68 -17.43 31.76
N PRO A 391 23.94 -17.49 32.25
CA PRO A 391 24.97 -18.36 31.66
C PRO A 391 24.62 -19.86 31.59
N GLY A 392 23.80 -20.36 32.52
CA GLY A 392 23.30 -21.72 32.49
C GLY A 392 22.31 -21.96 31.35
N LEU A 393 21.35 -21.06 31.18
CA LEU A 393 20.33 -21.14 30.14
C LEU A 393 20.92 -20.85 28.75
N GLN A 394 21.80 -19.86 28.64
CA GLN A 394 22.54 -19.55 27.42
C GLN A 394 23.29 -20.78 26.90
N ARG A 395 24.00 -21.51 27.78
CA ARG A 395 24.71 -22.74 27.39
C ARG A 395 23.75 -23.81 26.86
N ARG A 396 22.61 -24.02 27.53
CA ARG A 396 21.59 -25.01 27.10
C ARG A 396 20.99 -24.65 25.74
N LEU A 397 20.57 -23.40 25.55
CA LEU A 397 20.00 -22.94 24.28
C LEU A 397 21.02 -23.00 23.14
N ARG A 398 22.27 -22.65 23.42
CA ARG A 398 23.38 -22.79 22.46
C ARG A 398 23.61 -24.25 22.05
N THR A 399 23.57 -25.19 22.99
CA THR A 399 23.66 -26.63 22.66
C THR A 399 22.54 -27.03 21.71
N VAL A 400 21.30 -26.63 22.00
CA VAL A 400 20.14 -26.91 21.13
C VAL A 400 20.33 -26.31 19.73
N LEU A 401 20.80 -25.07 19.61
CA LEU A 401 21.07 -24.44 18.32
C LEU A 401 22.14 -25.19 17.51
N LEU A 402 23.17 -25.71 18.19
CA LEU A 402 24.20 -26.54 17.55
C LEU A 402 23.65 -27.89 17.11
N ASP A 403 22.82 -28.53 17.93
CA ASP A 403 22.17 -29.81 17.60
C ASP A 403 21.25 -29.66 16.37
N LEU A 404 20.43 -28.60 16.32
CA LEU A 404 19.60 -28.25 15.16
C LEU A 404 20.41 -28.10 13.86
N SER A 405 21.66 -27.64 13.95
CA SER A 405 22.52 -27.39 12.79
C SER A 405 23.34 -28.61 12.34
N ARG A 406 23.67 -29.53 13.25
CA ARG A 406 24.63 -30.62 13.03
C ARG A 406 24.00 -31.98 12.85
N GLU A 407 22.82 -32.20 13.41
CA GLU A 407 22.17 -33.50 13.32
C GLU A 407 21.66 -33.77 11.89
N PRO A 408 22.01 -34.92 11.30
CA PRO A 408 21.53 -35.30 9.97
C PRO A 408 20.00 -35.43 9.88
N ALA A 409 19.35 -35.85 10.97
CA ALA A 409 17.88 -35.98 11.03
C ALA A 409 17.16 -34.63 10.95
N LEU A 410 17.87 -33.54 11.25
CA LEU A 410 17.33 -32.18 11.29
C LEU A 410 17.83 -31.36 10.10
N ASP A 411 18.24 -32.02 9.01
CA ASP A 411 19.01 -31.39 7.94
C ASP A 411 18.31 -30.25 7.19
N TRP A 412 16.99 -30.26 7.31
CA TRP A 412 16.00 -29.36 6.76
C TRP A 412 15.67 -28.19 7.72
N ILE A 413 16.39 -28.03 8.82
CA ILE A 413 16.20 -26.92 9.77
C ILE A 413 17.36 -25.94 9.67
N THR A 414 17.01 -24.67 9.56
CA THR A 414 17.96 -23.57 9.53
C THR A 414 17.72 -22.62 10.70
N THR A 415 18.80 -22.13 11.29
CA THR A 415 18.75 -21.19 12.41
C THR A 415 19.48 -19.89 12.06
N VAL A 416 18.92 -18.76 12.51
CA VAL A 416 19.59 -17.45 12.47
C VAL A 416 19.68 -16.88 13.87
N VAL A 417 20.85 -16.42 14.27
CA VAL A 417 21.12 -15.98 15.64
C VAL A 417 21.77 -14.62 15.63
N ALA A 418 21.19 -13.65 16.34
CA ALA A 418 21.85 -12.39 16.62
C ALA A 418 22.72 -12.54 17.87
N THR A 419 24.04 -12.34 17.73
CA THR A 419 25.00 -12.47 18.86
C THR A 419 26.20 -11.55 18.69
N ARG A 420 26.80 -11.16 19.82
CA ARG A 420 28.10 -10.49 19.94
C ARG A 420 29.27 -11.47 19.91
N LYS A 421 29.01 -12.77 20.11
CA LYS A 421 30.03 -13.81 20.32
C LYS A 421 29.88 -14.96 19.31
N PRO A 422 30.12 -14.73 18.01
CA PRO A 422 29.98 -15.76 16.97
C PRO A 422 30.92 -16.95 17.15
N ASP A 423 32.06 -16.75 17.82
CA ASP A 423 33.03 -17.77 18.21
C ASP A 423 32.43 -18.89 19.07
N LEU A 424 31.34 -18.60 19.78
CA LEU A 424 30.60 -19.59 20.56
C LEU A 424 29.65 -20.45 19.70
N LEU A 425 29.47 -20.14 18.42
CA LEU A 425 28.65 -20.87 17.45
C LEU A 425 29.51 -21.46 16.33
N PRO A 426 30.34 -22.47 16.62
CA PRO A 426 31.20 -23.09 15.63
C PRO A 426 30.36 -23.72 14.51
N SER A 427 30.68 -23.38 13.24
CA SER A 427 29.95 -23.67 11.97
C SER A 427 28.93 -22.63 11.51
N ALA A 428 28.71 -21.55 12.27
CA ALA A 428 27.86 -20.45 11.81
C ALA A 428 28.51 -19.69 10.65
N PHE A 429 27.75 -19.41 9.60
CA PHE A 429 28.11 -18.39 8.63
C PHE A 429 27.91 -17.01 9.25
N VAL A 430 28.94 -16.16 9.27
CA VAL A 430 28.92 -14.91 10.02
C VAL A 430 28.65 -13.72 9.11
N ILE A 431 27.55 -13.02 9.38
CA ILE A 431 27.20 -11.74 8.75
C ILE A 431 27.52 -10.63 9.75
N ARG A 432 28.40 -9.69 9.36
CA ARG A 432 28.87 -8.61 10.23
C ARG A 432 28.20 -7.29 9.87
N LEU A 433 27.47 -6.69 10.79
CA LEU A 433 26.89 -5.35 10.66
C LEU A 433 27.91 -4.27 11.05
N GLY A 434 27.94 -3.16 10.31
CA GLY A 434 28.79 -1.99 10.59
C GLY A 434 28.01 -0.93 11.38
N GLN A 435 28.70 0.05 12.00
CA GLN A 435 28.00 1.16 12.66
C GLN A 435 27.28 2.04 11.63
N PRO A 436 26.04 2.51 11.91
CA PRO A 436 25.54 3.70 11.23
C PRO A 436 26.38 4.90 11.67
N GLY A 437 26.89 5.69 10.72
CA GLY A 437 27.73 6.85 10.99
C GLY A 437 27.11 7.77 12.05
N GLY A 438 27.77 7.87 13.21
CA GLY A 438 27.33 8.73 14.30
C GLY A 438 27.51 10.20 13.94
N VAL A 439 26.43 10.97 14.02
CA VAL A 439 26.49 12.42 14.16
C VAL A 439 27.07 12.73 15.54
N PRO A 440 28.18 13.46 15.68
CA PRO A 440 28.66 13.88 17.00
C PRO A 440 27.74 14.98 17.56
N GLY A 441 27.30 14.80 18.81
CA GLY A 441 26.54 15.81 19.55
C GLY A 441 27.33 17.09 19.86
N PRO A 442 26.65 18.17 20.28
CA PRO A 442 27.21 19.51 20.32
C PRO A 442 28.19 19.65 21.50
N SER A 443 29.43 20.06 21.20
CA SER A 443 30.38 20.57 22.19
C SER A 443 30.63 22.06 21.91
N ARG A 444 30.65 22.85 22.99
CA ARG A 444 30.67 24.32 23.03
C ARG A 444 32.06 24.92 22.77
N GLU A 445 32.04 26.04 22.03
CA GLU A 445 32.89 27.27 22.07
C GLU A 445 34.35 27.23 21.53
N PRO A 446 34.98 28.37 21.10
CA PRO A 446 34.49 29.72 20.74
C PRO A 446 35.09 30.29 19.41
N GLU A 447 34.80 31.58 19.14
CA GLU A 447 35.16 32.46 18.01
C GLU A 447 36.65 32.48 17.56
N GLU A 448 36.91 32.62 16.24
CA GLU A 448 37.49 33.83 15.60
C GLU A 448 38.07 33.60 14.18
N ALA A 449 37.70 34.52 13.27
CA ALA A 449 38.48 35.22 12.24
C ALA A 449 39.22 34.52 11.06
N TYR A 450 38.65 34.77 9.87
CA TYR A 450 39.26 35.24 8.60
C TYR A 450 40.23 34.38 7.77
N GLY A 451 39.80 34.11 6.51
CA GLY A 451 40.55 34.54 5.32
C GLY A 451 40.81 33.50 4.23
N GLY A 452 40.12 33.60 3.08
CA GLY A 452 40.54 32.96 1.83
C GLY A 452 39.40 32.62 0.85
N GLN A 453 39.38 33.32 -0.29
CA GLN A 453 38.39 33.29 -1.38
C GLN A 453 38.48 32.04 -2.32
N PRO A 454 37.60 31.87 -3.34
CA PRO A 454 36.94 30.61 -3.73
C PRO A 454 37.59 29.89 -4.92
N LEU A 455 37.14 28.65 -5.23
CA LEU A 455 37.07 27.99 -6.57
C LEU A 455 36.43 26.57 -6.43
N PRO A 456 36.08 25.86 -7.53
CA PRO A 456 34.75 25.71 -8.14
C PRO A 456 34.07 24.34 -7.84
N GLY A 457 32.82 24.20 -8.29
CA GLY A 457 31.95 23.03 -8.03
C GLY A 457 32.56 21.67 -8.35
N TYR A 458 32.46 20.77 -7.37
CA TYR A 458 32.73 19.35 -7.50
C TYR A 458 31.44 18.57 -7.25
N ASP A 459 31.17 17.76 -8.26
CA ASP A 459 30.20 16.68 -8.37
C ASP A 459 30.33 15.70 -7.18
N THR A 460 29.22 15.38 -6.52
CA THR A 460 29.15 14.30 -5.52
C THR A 460 28.09 13.29 -5.95
N GLY A 461 28.43 12.47 -6.93
CA GLY A 461 27.76 11.20 -7.18
C GLY A 461 28.04 10.22 -6.05
N SER A 462 27.00 9.78 -5.35
CA SER A 462 27.05 8.81 -4.26
C SER A 462 27.07 7.37 -4.83
N PRO A 463 27.95 6.46 -4.35
CA PRO A 463 28.01 5.08 -4.83
C PRO A 463 27.23 4.13 -3.92
N THR A 464 26.11 3.54 -4.36
CA THR A 464 25.62 2.22 -3.86
C THR A 464 24.43 1.66 -4.66
N SER A 465 24.67 0.59 -5.43
CA SER A 465 23.83 -0.60 -5.64
C SER A 465 24.56 -1.54 -6.62
N PRO A 466 24.62 -2.88 -6.41
CA PRO A 466 25.11 -3.78 -7.44
C PRO A 466 24.18 -3.70 -8.66
N ARG A 467 24.72 -3.42 -9.85
CA ARG A 467 23.96 -3.46 -11.11
C ARG A 467 23.51 -4.90 -11.35
N ILE A 468 22.22 -5.20 -11.16
CA ILE A 468 21.64 -6.48 -11.60
C ILE A 468 21.67 -6.47 -13.12
N THR A 469 22.43 -7.38 -13.72
CA THR A 469 22.49 -7.47 -15.17
C THR A 469 21.34 -8.39 -15.63
N PRO A 470 20.57 -8.03 -16.66
CA PRO A 470 19.58 -8.94 -17.22
C PRO A 470 20.26 -10.07 -18.01
N ALA A 471 19.67 -11.28 -17.98
CA ALA A 471 20.05 -12.39 -18.85
C ALA A 471 18.83 -13.01 -19.53
N THR A 472 18.99 -13.44 -20.78
CA THR A 472 17.94 -14.02 -21.61
C THR A 472 18.39 -15.35 -22.21
N LEU A 473 17.48 -16.30 -22.29
CA LEU A 473 17.62 -17.51 -23.11
C LEU A 473 16.88 -17.32 -24.43
N ILE A 474 17.57 -17.47 -25.56
CA ILE A 474 16.95 -17.57 -26.88
C ILE A 474 16.79 -19.06 -27.17
N VAL A 475 15.54 -19.52 -27.21
CA VAL A 475 15.18 -20.93 -27.30
C VAL A 475 14.74 -21.22 -28.72
N ASP A 476 15.52 -22.03 -29.43
CA ASP A 476 15.19 -22.53 -30.76
C ASP A 476 14.85 -24.01 -30.70
N VAL A 477 13.59 -24.32 -31.05
CA VAL A 477 13.06 -25.67 -31.09
C VAL A 477 12.74 -25.99 -32.56
N PRO A 478 13.24 -27.10 -33.13
CA PRO A 478 13.00 -27.45 -34.53
C PRO A 478 11.52 -27.40 -34.90
N GLY A 479 11.19 -26.61 -35.94
CA GLY A 479 9.82 -26.43 -36.43
C GLY A 479 8.98 -25.39 -35.68
N GLN A 480 9.57 -24.63 -34.75
CA GLN A 480 8.93 -23.50 -34.07
C GLN A 480 9.76 -22.23 -34.23
N PRO A 481 9.13 -21.03 -34.25
CA PRO A 481 9.89 -19.79 -34.23
C PRO A 481 10.67 -19.65 -32.91
N PRO A 482 11.90 -19.09 -32.92
CA PRO A 482 12.69 -18.90 -31.71
C PRO A 482 11.95 -18.05 -30.67
N VAL A 483 11.96 -18.51 -29.42
CA VAL A 483 11.27 -17.84 -28.31
C VAL A 483 12.30 -17.27 -27.35
N ARG A 484 12.13 -16.00 -26.96
CA ARG A 484 12.94 -15.38 -25.92
C ARG A 484 12.32 -15.69 -24.55
N HIS A 485 13.13 -16.19 -23.63
CA HIS A 485 12.75 -16.46 -22.25
C HIS A 485 13.71 -15.75 -21.32
N GLU A 486 13.22 -14.76 -20.57
CA GLU A 486 14.02 -14.03 -19.61
C GLU A 486 14.33 -14.88 -18.39
N LEU A 487 15.56 -14.79 -17.90
CA LEU A 487 15.97 -15.44 -16.66
C LEU A 487 15.73 -14.50 -15.49
N SER A 488 14.71 -14.82 -14.70
CA SER A 488 14.53 -14.23 -13.38
C SER A 488 15.65 -14.66 -12.43
N PHE A 489 16.00 -13.80 -11.46
CA PHE A 489 16.86 -14.20 -10.35
C PHE A 489 16.28 -15.46 -9.66
N GLY A 490 17.07 -16.52 -9.54
CA GLY A 490 16.62 -17.82 -9.05
C GLY A 490 16.85 -18.97 -10.03
N LEU A 491 16.16 -20.09 -9.77
CA LEU A 491 16.30 -21.34 -10.51
C LEU A 491 15.25 -21.44 -11.63
N THR A 492 15.70 -21.66 -12.86
CA THR A 492 14.86 -21.93 -14.03
C THR A 492 15.07 -23.35 -14.52
N THR A 493 14.02 -24.17 -14.59
CA THR A 493 14.10 -25.57 -15.05
C THR A 493 13.68 -25.71 -16.51
N LEU A 494 14.44 -26.49 -17.29
CA LEU A 494 14.19 -26.75 -18.71
C LEU A 494 13.80 -28.22 -18.93
N GLY A 495 12.81 -28.49 -19.76
CA GLY A 495 12.39 -29.86 -20.06
C GLY A 495 11.11 -29.96 -20.88
N ARG A 496 10.73 -31.17 -21.33
CA ARG A 496 9.51 -31.34 -22.16
C ARG A 496 8.19 -31.37 -21.39
N SER A 497 8.27 -31.58 -20.06
CA SER A 497 7.10 -31.65 -19.20
C SER A 497 6.47 -30.28 -18.97
N ARG A 498 5.16 -30.24 -18.70
CA ARG A 498 4.50 -29.03 -18.18
C ARG A 498 4.99 -28.61 -16.78
N LYS A 499 5.77 -29.46 -16.11
CA LYS A 499 6.40 -29.15 -14.81
C LYS A 499 7.74 -28.40 -14.94
N ALA A 500 8.30 -28.30 -16.14
CA ALA A 500 9.48 -27.47 -16.38
C ALA A 500 9.06 -26.01 -16.57
N ALA A 501 9.80 -25.07 -15.99
CA ALA A 501 9.54 -23.64 -16.12
C ALA A 501 9.66 -23.17 -17.58
N LEU A 502 10.69 -23.64 -18.28
CA LEU A 502 10.83 -23.49 -19.72
C LEU A 502 10.55 -24.83 -20.40
N ARG A 503 9.38 -24.91 -21.01
CA ARG A 503 8.91 -26.13 -21.67
C ARG A 503 9.43 -26.20 -23.10
N LEU A 504 10.17 -27.26 -23.41
CA LEU A 504 10.65 -27.53 -24.76
C LEU A 504 9.74 -28.55 -25.45
N GLY A 505 9.28 -28.23 -26.67
CA GLY A 505 8.39 -29.07 -27.47
C GLY A 505 9.02 -30.34 -28.04
N ASP A 506 10.26 -30.66 -27.65
CA ASP A 506 11.08 -31.69 -28.25
C ASP A 506 10.95 -33.05 -27.53
N SER A 507 10.64 -34.09 -28.32
CA SER A 507 10.46 -35.46 -27.83
C SER A 507 11.74 -36.11 -27.27
N ARG A 508 12.93 -35.65 -27.67
CA ARG A 508 14.24 -36.13 -27.22
C ARG A 508 14.73 -35.42 -25.96
N VAL A 509 14.00 -34.40 -25.48
CA VAL A 509 14.29 -33.73 -24.20
C VAL A 509 13.65 -34.53 -23.04
N SER A 510 14.38 -34.73 -21.94
CA SER A 510 13.83 -35.33 -20.70
C SER A 510 12.68 -34.50 -20.11
N ARG A 511 11.83 -35.13 -19.29
CA ARG A 511 10.69 -34.44 -18.65
C ARG A 511 11.12 -33.21 -17.85
N LEU A 512 12.18 -33.36 -17.06
CA LEU A 512 12.99 -32.30 -16.46
C LEU A 512 14.43 -32.61 -16.91
N HIS A 513 15.02 -31.77 -17.74
CA HIS A 513 16.27 -32.08 -18.45
C HIS A 513 17.48 -31.45 -17.77
N CYS A 514 17.43 -30.16 -17.50
CA CYS A 514 18.47 -29.42 -16.80
C CYS A 514 17.86 -28.22 -16.06
N GLU A 515 18.64 -27.56 -15.23
CA GLU A 515 18.27 -26.35 -14.51
C GLU A 515 19.36 -25.30 -14.62
N ILE A 516 18.96 -24.02 -14.69
CA ILE A 516 19.85 -22.87 -14.77
C ILE A 516 19.56 -21.97 -13.57
N GLN A 517 20.57 -21.75 -12.72
CA GLN A 517 20.52 -20.84 -11.59
C GLN A 517 21.11 -19.48 -12.00
N TRP A 518 20.31 -18.43 -11.95
CA TRP A 518 20.74 -17.05 -12.22
C TRP A 518 20.79 -16.24 -10.93
N ASN A 519 21.91 -15.58 -10.65
CA ASN A 519 22.07 -14.72 -9.47
C ASN A 519 22.19 -13.23 -9.82
N GLY A 520 21.85 -12.84 -11.05
CA GLY A 520 21.98 -11.46 -11.54
C GLY A 520 23.35 -11.10 -12.12
N THR A 521 24.35 -11.99 -12.04
CA THR A 521 25.70 -11.79 -12.61
C THR A 521 26.27 -13.02 -13.30
N THR A 522 26.10 -14.21 -12.72
CA THR A 522 26.61 -15.50 -13.23
C THR A 522 25.47 -16.51 -13.39
N ALA A 523 25.50 -17.29 -14.47
CA ALA A 523 24.54 -18.36 -14.73
C ALA A 523 25.20 -19.73 -14.58
N TRP A 524 24.59 -20.61 -13.77
CA TRP A 524 25.08 -21.97 -13.57
C TRP A 524 24.08 -23.00 -14.06
N LEU A 525 24.51 -23.90 -14.94
CA LEU A 525 23.70 -25.01 -15.45
C LEU A 525 24.04 -26.32 -14.75
N THR A 526 23.00 -27.10 -14.45
CA THR A 526 23.08 -28.47 -13.91
C THR A 526 22.18 -29.42 -14.71
N ASP A 527 22.74 -30.52 -15.22
CA ASP A 527 21.96 -31.60 -15.87
C ASP A 527 21.24 -32.45 -14.81
N ARG A 528 19.96 -32.79 -15.06
CA ARG A 528 19.10 -33.52 -14.13
C ARG A 528 19.01 -35.01 -14.46
N ASP A 529 20.15 -35.63 -14.77
CA ASP A 529 20.26 -37.03 -15.22
C ASP A 529 19.45 -37.29 -16.50
N SER A 530 19.69 -36.43 -17.50
CA SER A 530 18.94 -36.46 -18.75
C SER A 530 19.33 -37.66 -19.62
N ALA A 531 18.33 -38.26 -20.30
CA ALA A 531 18.54 -39.49 -21.07
C ALA A 531 19.50 -39.32 -22.26
N ASN A 532 19.55 -38.11 -22.85
CA ASN A 532 20.38 -37.79 -24.01
C ASN A 532 21.58 -36.88 -23.67
N GLY A 533 21.71 -36.44 -22.41
CA GLY A 533 22.75 -35.52 -21.95
C GLY A 533 22.53 -34.06 -22.36
N THR A 534 23.06 -33.14 -21.56
CA THR A 534 23.18 -31.71 -21.88
C THR A 534 24.53 -31.41 -22.52
N PHE A 535 24.55 -30.57 -23.56
CA PHE A 535 25.78 -30.11 -24.22
C PHE A 535 25.85 -28.59 -24.20
N VAL A 536 27.05 -28.03 -23.99
CA VAL A 536 27.34 -26.59 -24.11
C VAL A 536 28.45 -26.43 -25.16
N ASN A 537 28.21 -25.64 -26.20
CA ASN A 537 29.12 -25.43 -27.32
C ASN A 537 29.67 -26.74 -27.94
N GLY A 538 28.82 -27.77 -27.98
CA GLY A 538 29.15 -29.10 -28.54
C GLY A 538 29.74 -30.11 -27.55
N ASN A 539 30.16 -29.69 -26.36
CA ASN A 539 30.75 -30.57 -25.34
C ASN A 539 29.70 -31.04 -24.34
N ARG A 540 29.69 -32.34 -23.98
CA ARG A 540 28.73 -32.89 -23.01
C ARG A 540 29.12 -32.48 -21.58
N VAL A 541 28.18 -31.95 -20.80
CA VAL A 541 28.42 -31.43 -19.44
C VAL A 541 27.41 -31.98 -18.43
N LEU A 542 27.85 -32.09 -17.17
CA LEU A 542 26.98 -32.37 -16.02
C LEU A 542 26.67 -31.09 -15.23
N ASN A 543 27.68 -30.22 -15.07
CA ASN A 543 27.54 -28.86 -14.55
C ASN A 543 28.43 -27.92 -15.38
N ALA A 544 27.98 -26.70 -15.64
CA ALA A 544 28.76 -25.71 -16.37
C ALA A 544 28.35 -24.28 -16.00
N GLU A 545 29.33 -23.37 -15.88
CA GLU A 545 29.08 -21.93 -15.97
C GLU A 545 28.69 -21.58 -17.41
N LEU A 546 27.71 -20.71 -17.60
CA LEU A 546 27.31 -20.23 -18.92
C LEU A 546 27.87 -18.82 -19.17
N ALA A 547 28.64 -18.67 -20.24
CA ALA A 547 29.14 -17.40 -20.74
C ALA A 547 28.20 -16.78 -21.79
N HIS A 548 28.27 -15.46 -22.00
CA HIS A 548 27.46 -14.77 -23.00
C HIS A 548 27.61 -15.43 -24.39
N ARG A 549 26.48 -15.67 -25.06
CA ARG A 549 26.31 -16.38 -26.34
C ARG A 549 26.61 -17.88 -26.32
N ASP A 550 26.77 -18.50 -25.15
CA ASP A 550 26.89 -19.96 -25.08
C ASP A 550 25.63 -20.66 -25.62
N VAL A 551 25.85 -21.67 -26.46
CA VAL A 551 24.79 -22.45 -27.09
C VAL A 551 24.67 -23.80 -26.38
N LEU A 552 23.56 -23.97 -25.67
CA LEU A 552 23.17 -25.22 -25.04
C LEU A 552 22.41 -26.06 -26.06
N ARG A 553 22.70 -27.36 -26.14
CA ARG A 553 21.92 -28.31 -26.94
C ARG A 553 21.31 -29.38 -26.05
N LEU A 554 19.98 -29.47 -26.09
CA LEU A 554 19.15 -30.41 -25.33
C LEU A 554 18.29 -31.20 -26.32
N GLY A 555 18.62 -32.47 -26.57
CA GLY A 555 17.99 -33.19 -27.68
C GLY A 555 18.34 -32.54 -29.03
N ASP A 556 17.31 -32.15 -29.77
CA ASP A 556 17.40 -31.41 -31.04
C ASP A 556 17.12 -29.90 -30.85
N SER A 557 16.76 -29.47 -29.64
CA SER A 557 16.56 -28.05 -29.29
C SER A 557 17.89 -27.37 -28.97
N THR A 558 18.05 -26.12 -29.39
CA THR A 558 19.18 -25.27 -29.00
C THR A 558 18.69 -24.09 -28.17
N VAL A 559 19.47 -23.72 -27.14
CA VAL A 559 19.17 -22.58 -26.28
C VAL A 559 20.42 -21.74 -26.20
N THR A 560 20.36 -20.48 -26.62
CA THR A 560 21.47 -19.55 -26.55
C THR A 560 21.33 -18.68 -25.29
N PHE A 561 22.34 -18.65 -24.44
CA PHE A 561 22.36 -17.80 -23.25
C PHE A 561 22.95 -16.42 -23.59
N ILE A 562 22.28 -15.33 -23.19
CA ILE A 562 22.68 -13.95 -23.48
C ILE A 562 22.70 -13.18 -22.16
N SER A 563 23.89 -12.77 -21.68
CA SER A 563 24.06 -11.89 -20.50
C SER A 563 24.41 -10.46 -20.92
N VAL A 564 23.78 -9.41 -20.36
CA VAL A 564 23.95 -8.00 -20.79
C VAL A 564 25.19 -7.33 -20.14
N THR A 565 26.18 -8.10 -19.69
CA THR A 565 27.39 -7.58 -19.01
C THR A 565 28.56 -7.23 -19.95
N GLN A 566 28.48 -7.50 -21.25
CA GLN A 566 29.64 -7.40 -22.15
C GLN A 566 29.37 -6.73 -23.51
N GLU A 567 28.39 -5.83 -23.63
CA GLU A 567 28.35 -4.93 -24.81
C GLU A 567 29.27 -3.71 -24.64
N ASP A 568 29.56 -3.30 -23.39
CA ASP A 568 30.40 -2.12 -23.12
C ASP A 568 31.92 -2.38 -23.20
N GLN A 569 32.38 -3.64 -23.35
CA GLN A 569 33.81 -3.97 -23.42
C GLN A 569 34.30 -4.28 -24.85
N ASP A 570 33.43 -4.78 -25.73
CA ASP A 570 33.83 -5.18 -27.09
C ASP A 570 33.75 -3.99 -28.09
N GLU A 571 33.00 -2.93 -27.78
CA GLU A 571 32.85 -1.75 -28.67
C GLU A 571 34.06 -0.78 -28.66
N GLU A 572 35.00 -0.91 -27.70
CA GLU A 572 36.24 -0.12 -27.72
C GLU A 572 37.32 -0.70 -28.66
N GLU A 573 37.29 -2.02 -28.96
CA GLU A 573 38.23 -2.65 -29.89
C GLU A 573 37.81 -2.50 -31.37
N ASP A 574 36.50 -2.46 -31.67
CA ASP A 574 35.98 -2.35 -33.05
C ASP A 574 35.93 -0.91 -33.60
N ARG A 575 36.33 0.11 -32.83
CA ARG A 575 36.44 1.51 -33.31
C ARG A 575 37.57 1.75 -34.32
N PHE A 576 38.33 0.71 -34.67
CA PHE A 576 39.36 0.74 -35.70
C PHE A 576 39.02 -0.13 -36.93
N ASP A 577 37.79 -0.10 -37.44
CA ASP A 577 37.60 -0.33 -38.88
C ASP A 577 36.39 0.42 -39.47
N VAL A 578 36.64 1.19 -40.53
CA VAL A 578 35.66 2.07 -41.18
C VAL A 578 35.13 1.36 -42.44
N GLY A 579 33.83 1.08 -42.48
CA GLY A 579 33.19 0.43 -43.64
C GLY A 579 31.70 0.72 -43.81
N GLN A 580 31.41 1.83 -44.47
CA GLN A 580 30.20 2.31 -45.18
C GLN A 580 28.90 1.46 -45.29
N GLY A 581 27.76 2.17 -45.19
CA GLY A 581 26.48 1.92 -45.89
C GLY A 581 25.35 1.45 -44.95
N THR A 582 24.11 1.93 -44.98
CA THR A 582 23.32 2.76 -45.90
C THR A 582 22.11 3.31 -45.12
N GLY A 583 21.65 4.51 -45.45
CA GLY A 583 20.56 5.21 -44.77
C GLY A 583 19.23 4.47 -44.73
N ALA A 584 18.81 4.09 -43.53
CA ALA A 584 17.43 4.17 -43.10
C ALA A 584 17.39 5.20 -41.97
N VAL A 585 16.50 6.20 -42.06
CA VAL A 585 16.26 7.11 -40.93
C VAL A 585 15.69 6.23 -39.82
N ALA A 586 16.52 5.89 -38.84
CA ALA A 586 16.11 5.15 -37.66
C ALA A 586 14.98 5.95 -37.00
N SER A 587 13.82 5.32 -36.77
CA SER A 587 12.78 5.87 -35.92
C SER A 587 13.43 6.35 -34.61
N PRO A 588 13.09 7.56 -34.11
CA PRO A 588 13.68 8.05 -32.88
C PRO A 588 13.46 7.00 -31.78
N ARG A 589 14.55 6.64 -31.08
CA ARG A 589 14.46 5.69 -29.98
C ARG A 589 13.48 6.27 -28.94
N PRO A 590 12.54 5.46 -28.42
CA PRO A 590 11.57 5.95 -27.45
C PRO A 590 12.30 6.48 -26.22
N ASP A 591 11.97 7.69 -25.80
CA ASP A 591 12.61 8.35 -24.65
C ASP A 591 11.94 7.88 -23.35
N PRO A 592 12.63 7.10 -22.49
CA PRO A 592 12.05 6.64 -21.24
C PRO A 592 11.75 7.78 -20.26
N ALA A 593 12.41 8.95 -20.38
CA ALA A 593 12.18 10.09 -19.50
C ALA A 593 10.72 10.60 -19.53
N VAL A 594 10.02 10.41 -20.66
CA VAL A 594 8.60 10.76 -20.83
C VAL A 594 7.70 10.08 -19.81
N LEU A 595 8.05 8.87 -19.36
CA LEU A 595 7.27 8.16 -18.34
C LEU A 595 7.28 8.84 -16.98
N LEU A 596 8.42 9.44 -16.58
CA LEU A 596 8.50 10.22 -15.34
C LEU A 596 7.57 11.44 -15.39
N GLU A 597 7.55 12.12 -16.53
CA GLU A 597 6.71 13.30 -16.70
C GLU A 597 5.21 12.94 -16.72
N LEU A 598 4.84 11.85 -17.39
CA LEU A 598 3.46 11.34 -17.41
C LEU A 598 2.99 10.87 -16.02
N LEU A 599 3.84 10.14 -15.29
CA LEU A 599 3.57 9.74 -13.91
C LEU A 599 3.41 10.96 -13.00
N GLY A 600 4.25 11.96 -13.19
CA GLY A 600 4.15 13.25 -12.54
C GLY A 600 2.83 13.97 -12.77
N ALA A 601 2.41 14.07 -14.03
CA ALA A 601 1.13 14.66 -14.41
C ALA A 601 -0.05 13.86 -13.85
N ALA A 602 0.05 12.53 -13.80
CA ALA A 602 -0.98 11.65 -13.26
C ALA A 602 -1.00 11.56 -11.72
N ALA A 603 0.03 12.05 -11.02
CA ALA A 603 0.25 11.79 -9.60
C ALA A 603 -0.94 12.15 -8.69
N THR A 604 -1.64 13.24 -8.98
CA THR A 604 -2.78 13.69 -8.17
C THR A 604 -4.11 13.02 -8.54
N ARG A 605 -4.09 12.05 -9.46
CA ARG A 605 -5.28 11.44 -10.10
C ARG A 605 -5.47 9.96 -9.74
N GLY A 606 -4.73 9.50 -8.74
CA GLY A 606 -4.78 8.12 -8.25
C GLY A 606 -4.01 7.15 -9.15
N PRO A 607 -4.08 5.83 -8.85
CA PRO A 607 -3.32 4.82 -9.57
C PRO A 607 -3.78 4.72 -11.03
N ILE A 608 -2.87 4.98 -11.98
CA ILE A 608 -3.13 4.88 -13.41
C ILE A 608 -2.98 3.41 -13.88
N PRO A 609 -3.96 2.83 -14.58
CA PRO A 609 -3.79 1.54 -15.23
C PRO A 609 -2.61 1.54 -16.20
N ILE A 610 -1.77 0.49 -16.14
CA ILE A 610 -0.55 0.43 -16.95
C ILE A 610 -0.86 0.45 -18.45
N SER A 611 -2.04 -0.02 -18.85
CA SER A 611 -2.58 0.06 -20.20
C SER A 611 -2.70 1.50 -20.70
N ILE A 612 -3.32 2.37 -19.90
CA ILE A 612 -3.50 3.80 -20.20
C ILE A 612 -2.15 4.53 -20.16
N LEU A 613 -1.30 4.25 -19.17
CA LEU A 613 0.05 4.83 -19.08
C LEU A 613 0.90 4.47 -20.31
N THR A 614 0.82 3.22 -20.77
CA THR A 614 1.54 2.75 -21.96
C THR A 614 1.03 3.45 -23.23
N ALA A 615 -0.28 3.60 -23.39
CA ALA A 615 -0.86 4.30 -24.54
C ALA A 615 -0.48 5.80 -24.55
N ALA A 616 -0.52 6.46 -23.39
CA ALA A 616 -0.10 7.86 -23.26
C ALA A 616 1.41 8.03 -23.53
N SER A 617 2.23 7.10 -23.04
CA SER A 617 3.67 7.04 -23.30
C SER A 617 3.96 6.88 -24.79
N ALA A 618 3.30 5.94 -25.47
CA ALA A 618 3.42 5.77 -26.92
C ALA A 618 3.09 7.06 -27.68
N ALA A 619 1.99 7.73 -27.32
CA ALA A 619 1.55 8.97 -27.95
C ALA A 619 2.48 10.16 -27.67
N ALA A 620 3.29 10.08 -26.62
CA ALA A 620 4.25 11.10 -26.21
C ALA A 620 5.69 10.83 -26.71
N GLY A 621 5.92 9.75 -27.49
CA GLY A 621 7.24 9.38 -27.98
C GLY A 621 8.09 8.59 -26.97
N GLY A 622 7.48 8.14 -25.87
CA GLY A 622 8.06 7.22 -24.91
C GLY A 622 7.79 5.75 -25.25
N PRO A 623 8.11 4.82 -24.33
CA PRO A 623 7.90 3.39 -24.56
C PRO A 623 6.44 3.03 -24.88
N ASP A 624 6.24 2.25 -25.93
CA ASP A 624 4.94 1.88 -26.50
C ASP A 624 4.44 0.48 -26.08
N ARG A 625 5.28 -0.28 -25.37
CA ARG A 625 4.98 -1.63 -24.89
C ARG A 625 5.02 -1.68 -23.37
N ARG A 626 4.05 -2.39 -22.79
CA ARG A 626 3.93 -2.57 -21.34
C ARG A 626 5.21 -3.10 -20.70
N VAL A 627 5.95 -3.97 -21.39
CA VAL A 627 7.23 -4.51 -20.89
C VAL A 627 8.25 -3.39 -20.66
N HIS A 628 8.46 -2.53 -21.65
CA HIS A 628 9.40 -1.41 -21.53
C HIS A 628 8.96 -0.39 -20.48
N VAL A 629 7.64 -0.16 -20.35
CA VAL A 629 7.08 0.67 -19.27
C VAL A 629 7.37 0.01 -17.91
N ARG A 630 7.19 -1.31 -17.78
CA ARG A 630 7.49 -2.05 -16.54
C ARG A 630 8.96 -2.04 -16.17
N ASP A 631 9.85 -2.12 -17.16
CA ASP A 631 11.30 -2.06 -16.95
C ASP A 631 11.70 -0.69 -16.42
N PHE A 632 11.16 0.38 -17.04
CA PHE A 632 11.34 1.73 -16.55
C PHE A 632 10.81 1.91 -15.13
N LEU A 633 9.57 1.46 -14.87
CA LEU A 633 8.94 1.55 -13.55
C LEU A 633 9.69 0.73 -12.50
N ALA A 634 10.29 -0.40 -12.86
CA ALA A 634 11.13 -1.19 -11.96
C ALA A 634 12.39 -0.41 -11.54
N GLY A 635 12.95 0.42 -12.44
CA GLY A 635 14.08 1.31 -12.15
C GLY A 635 13.74 2.48 -11.22
N LEU A 636 12.47 2.83 -11.05
CA LEU A 636 12.03 3.95 -10.20
C LEU A 636 11.88 3.59 -8.72
N GLY A 637 11.89 2.29 -8.37
CA GLY A 637 11.81 1.81 -6.99
C GLY A 637 10.64 2.42 -6.21
N ASP A 638 10.91 2.93 -5.00
CA ASP A 638 9.92 3.51 -4.08
C ASP A 638 9.26 4.82 -4.59
N SER A 639 9.72 5.35 -5.73
CA SER A 639 9.11 6.54 -6.36
C SER A 639 7.79 6.21 -7.06
N VAL A 640 7.49 4.92 -7.25
CA VAL A 640 6.22 4.43 -7.76
C VAL A 640 5.69 3.27 -6.91
N SER A 641 4.41 3.28 -6.60
CA SER A 641 3.69 2.12 -6.06
C SER A 641 2.98 1.39 -7.19
N ARG A 642 3.21 0.08 -7.30
CA ARG A 642 2.61 -0.77 -8.34
C ARG A 642 1.69 -1.80 -7.71
N THR A 643 0.39 -1.67 -7.94
CA THR A 643 -0.58 -2.67 -7.48
C THR A 643 -0.70 -3.76 -8.54
N ARG A 644 -0.63 -5.04 -8.12
CA ARG A 644 -0.74 -6.21 -9.01
C ARG A 644 0.28 -6.21 -10.15
N ALA A 645 1.52 -5.81 -9.84
CA ALA A 645 2.63 -5.71 -10.78
C ALA A 645 2.78 -6.98 -11.65
N GLY A 646 2.87 -6.80 -12.97
CA GLY A 646 3.02 -7.89 -13.92
C GLY A 646 1.71 -8.49 -14.44
N LEU A 647 0.57 -8.21 -13.80
CA LEU A 647 -0.75 -8.68 -14.25
C LEU A 647 -1.40 -7.73 -15.28
N ALA A 648 -2.49 -8.19 -15.90
CA ALA A 648 -3.19 -7.41 -16.93
C ALA A 648 -3.87 -6.15 -16.37
N ASP A 649 -4.25 -6.21 -15.09
CA ASP A 649 -4.95 -5.21 -14.28
C ASP A 649 -4.00 -4.43 -13.34
N GLU A 650 -2.73 -4.33 -13.74
CA GLU A 650 -1.71 -3.58 -13.01
C GLU A 650 -1.99 -2.07 -13.05
N THR A 651 -1.89 -1.42 -11.88
CA THR A 651 -1.98 0.04 -11.75
C THR A 651 -0.71 0.60 -11.12
N VAL A 652 -0.41 1.85 -11.44
CA VAL A 652 0.83 2.54 -11.06
C VAL A 652 0.47 3.87 -10.42
N LEU A 653 1.03 4.15 -9.25
CA LEU A 653 0.86 5.41 -8.54
C LEU A 653 2.22 6.05 -8.35
N TRP A 654 2.36 7.32 -8.72
CA TRP A 654 3.56 8.11 -8.40
C TRP A 654 3.56 8.47 -6.91
N THR A 655 4.62 8.11 -6.19
CA THR A 655 4.74 8.27 -4.73
C THR A 655 5.87 9.23 -4.34
N ALA A 656 6.79 9.55 -5.24
CA ALA A 656 7.68 10.68 -5.07
C ALA A 656 6.87 11.99 -5.16
N GLY A 657 7.34 13.08 -4.54
CA GLY A 657 6.61 14.36 -4.52
C GLY A 657 6.24 14.87 -5.92
N PRO A 658 5.30 15.83 -6.04
CA PRO A 658 4.87 16.34 -7.34
C PRO A 658 6.07 16.89 -8.10
N PRO A 659 6.35 16.40 -9.32
CA PRO A 659 7.47 16.93 -10.10
C PRO A 659 7.17 18.37 -10.50
N VAL A 660 8.23 19.19 -10.54
CA VAL A 660 8.13 20.57 -11.02
C VAL A 660 8.03 20.52 -12.55
N LEU A 661 6.79 20.52 -13.05
CA LEU A 661 6.51 20.61 -14.49
C LEU A 661 6.23 22.07 -14.86
N PHE A 662 6.85 22.56 -15.94
CA PHE A 662 6.46 23.84 -16.52
C PHE A 662 5.03 23.74 -17.08
N PRO A 663 4.19 24.80 -16.96
CA PRO A 663 2.77 24.74 -17.34
C PRO A 663 2.51 24.20 -18.76
N ASP A 664 3.30 24.63 -19.76
CA ASP A 664 3.15 24.20 -21.16
C ASP A 664 3.51 22.72 -21.38
N VAL A 665 4.40 22.17 -20.55
CA VAL A 665 4.75 20.74 -20.58
C VAL A 665 3.63 19.94 -19.94
N ALA A 666 3.13 20.38 -18.77
CA ALA A 666 2.02 19.74 -18.08
C ALA A 666 0.75 19.67 -18.95
N ALA A 667 0.39 20.75 -19.63
CA ALA A 667 -0.78 20.78 -20.51
C ALA A 667 -0.68 19.75 -21.65
N ARG A 668 0.49 19.62 -22.29
CA ARG A 668 0.71 18.63 -23.37
C ARG A 668 0.65 17.20 -22.85
N LEU A 669 1.22 16.91 -21.69
CA LEU A 669 1.16 15.57 -21.08
C LEU A 669 -0.27 15.19 -20.70
N HIS A 670 -1.03 16.13 -20.14
CA HIS A 670 -2.45 15.92 -19.87
C HIS A 670 -3.27 15.69 -21.14
N ALA A 671 -2.95 16.34 -22.26
CA ALA A 671 -3.60 16.04 -23.54
C ALA A 671 -3.34 14.59 -24.00
N ARG A 672 -2.12 14.05 -23.77
CA ARG A 672 -1.78 12.66 -24.09
C ARG A 672 -2.50 11.66 -23.18
N LEU A 673 -2.56 11.95 -21.89
CA LEU A 673 -3.33 11.17 -20.92
C LEU A 673 -4.82 11.16 -21.29
N ALA A 674 -5.40 12.32 -21.62
CA ALA A 674 -6.79 12.45 -22.02
C ALA A 674 -7.12 11.64 -23.29
N ALA A 675 -6.22 11.67 -24.29
CA ALA A 675 -6.35 10.87 -25.50
C ALA A 675 -6.33 9.36 -25.19
N ALA A 676 -5.37 8.90 -24.38
CA ALA A 676 -5.27 7.51 -23.98
C ALA A 676 -6.49 7.03 -23.18
N THR A 677 -7.02 7.87 -22.28
CA THR A 677 -8.27 7.57 -21.54
C THR A 677 -9.51 7.56 -22.45
N SER A 678 -9.50 8.35 -23.52
CA SER A 678 -10.62 8.44 -24.47
C SER A 678 -10.80 7.18 -25.31
N GLU A 679 -9.76 6.38 -25.49
CA GLU A 679 -9.84 5.07 -26.13
C GLU A 679 -10.55 4.03 -25.26
N VAL A 680 -10.65 4.26 -23.95
CA VAL A 680 -11.35 3.34 -23.04
C VAL A 680 -12.85 3.48 -23.22
N ALA A 681 -13.50 2.35 -23.53
CA ALA A 681 -14.95 2.26 -23.70
C ALA A 681 -15.71 2.81 -22.47
N VAL A 682 -16.91 3.35 -22.70
CA VAL A 682 -17.80 3.75 -21.61
C VAL A 682 -18.42 2.50 -20.98
N VAL A 683 -18.75 2.56 -19.70
CA VAL A 683 -19.49 1.49 -19.03
C VAL A 683 -20.88 1.37 -19.65
N THR A 684 -21.24 0.19 -20.13
CA THR A 684 -22.55 -0.11 -20.72
C THR A 684 -23.16 -1.32 -20.03
N GLY A 685 -24.39 -1.21 -19.53
CA GLY A 685 -25.06 -2.28 -18.79
C GLY A 685 -24.73 -2.29 -17.29
N ASP A 686 -25.10 -3.38 -16.62
CA ASP A 686 -24.99 -3.55 -15.16
C ASP A 686 -23.68 -4.23 -14.71
N ASP A 687 -22.75 -4.50 -15.63
CA ASP A 687 -21.48 -5.15 -15.32
C ASP A 687 -20.55 -4.24 -14.50
N GLU A 688 -19.76 -4.85 -13.60
CA GLU A 688 -18.78 -4.13 -12.80
C GLU A 688 -17.70 -3.50 -13.71
N PRO A 689 -17.40 -2.20 -13.56
CA PRO A 689 -16.47 -1.51 -14.44
C PRO A 689 -15.04 -2.02 -14.27
N THR A 690 -14.33 -2.21 -15.38
CA THR A 690 -12.89 -2.48 -15.38
C THR A 690 -12.11 -1.34 -14.70
N LEU A 691 -10.86 -1.60 -14.32
CA LEU A 691 -10.00 -0.56 -13.73
C LEU A 691 -9.75 0.58 -14.72
N GLU A 692 -9.59 0.28 -16.01
CA GLU A 692 -9.50 1.27 -17.07
C GLU A 692 -10.76 2.13 -17.17
N GLN A 693 -11.94 1.51 -17.17
CA GLN A 693 -13.22 2.22 -17.23
C GLN A 693 -13.42 3.11 -16.01
N SER A 694 -13.09 2.61 -14.82
CA SER A 694 -13.17 3.35 -13.57
C SER A 694 -12.22 4.55 -13.55
N TYR A 695 -10.98 4.36 -14.00
CA TYR A 695 -10.00 5.45 -14.10
C TYR A 695 -10.44 6.51 -15.13
N ALA A 696 -10.87 6.09 -16.32
CA ALA A 696 -11.31 7.01 -17.37
C ALA A 696 -12.58 7.76 -16.96
N ALA A 697 -13.52 7.10 -16.28
CA ALA A 697 -14.71 7.74 -15.71
C ALA A 697 -14.35 8.82 -14.70
N ALA A 698 -13.32 8.63 -13.87
CA ALA A 698 -12.90 9.61 -12.87
C ALA A 698 -12.05 10.76 -13.43
N ASN A 699 -11.13 10.47 -14.36
CA ASN A 699 -9.99 11.35 -14.64
C ASN A 699 -9.93 11.95 -16.06
N GLU A 700 -10.68 11.43 -17.02
CA GLU A 700 -10.58 11.90 -18.43
C GLU A 700 -10.93 13.39 -18.57
N ALA A 701 -12.07 13.83 -18.02
CA ALA A 701 -12.47 15.23 -18.05
C ALA A 701 -11.44 16.14 -17.35
N GLU A 702 -10.85 15.67 -16.23
CA GLU A 702 -9.80 16.39 -15.51
C GLU A 702 -8.54 16.58 -16.36
N HIS A 703 -8.13 15.55 -17.11
CA HIS A 703 -7.00 15.65 -18.03
C HIS A 703 -7.28 16.63 -19.17
N PHE A 704 -8.47 16.60 -19.77
CA PHE A 704 -8.85 17.63 -20.77
C PHE A 704 -8.85 19.04 -20.19
N TRP A 705 -9.38 19.22 -18.97
CA TRP A 705 -9.39 20.52 -18.30
C TRP A 705 -7.96 21.05 -18.09
N LEU A 706 -7.05 20.23 -17.55
CA LEU A 706 -5.66 20.61 -17.29
C LEU A 706 -4.84 20.81 -18.58
N ALA A 707 -5.26 20.19 -19.68
CA ALA A 707 -4.70 20.43 -21.01
C ALA A 707 -5.17 21.76 -21.64
N GLY A 708 -6.10 22.48 -21.01
CA GLY A 708 -6.75 23.66 -21.58
C GLY A 708 -7.83 23.34 -22.62
N LEU A 709 -8.16 22.05 -22.80
CA LEU A 709 -9.17 21.56 -23.74
C LEU A 709 -10.54 21.55 -23.07
N ARG A 710 -11.08 22.74 -22.81
CA ARG A 710 -12.29 22.91 -21.97
C ARG A 710 -13.53 22.26 -22.58
N GLU A 711 -13.73 22.38 -23.89
CA GLU A 711 -14.89 21.79 -24.59
C GLU A 711 -14.84 20.26 -24.55
N ASP A 712 -13.67 19.67 -24.74
CA ASP A 712 -13.47 18.22 -24.65
C ASP A 712 -13.72 17.69 -23.23
N ALA A 713 -13.40 18.49 -22.20
CA ALA A 713 -13.71 18.15 -20.82
C ALA A 713 -15.24 18.06 -20.60
N LEU A 714 -16.00 19.03 -21.11
CA LEU A 714 -17.46 19.01 -21.03
C LEU A 714 -18.05 17.84 -21.81
N ALA A 715 -17.56 17.58 -23.02
CA ALA A 715 -17.98 16.44 -23.84
C ALA A 715 -17.68 15.10 -23.14
N SER A 716 -16.54 14.98 -22.45
CA SER A 716 -16.19 13.82 -21.62
C SER A 716 -17.19 13.60 -20.48
N LEU A 717 -17.56 14.66 -19.75
CA LEU A 717 -18.55 14.59 -18.67
C LEU A 717 -19.92 14.12 -19.18
N GLU A 718 -20.33 14.55 -20.37
CA GLU A 718 -21.60 14.11 -20.98
C GLU A 718 -21.52 12.65 -21.44
N ARG A 719 -20.43 12.28 -22.12
CA ARG A 719 -20.22 10.92 -22.63
C ARG A 719 -20.10 9.89 -21.50
N ARG A 720 -19.54 10.28 -20.37
CA ARG A 720 -19.33 9.42 -19.18
C ARG A 720 -20.29 9.79 -18.03
N ALA A 721 -21.50 10.22 -18.37
CA ALA A 721 -22.54 10.47 -17.39
C ALA A 721 -22.91 9.17 -16.66
N SER A 722 -23.14 9.27 -15.35
CA SER A 722 -23.71 8.18 -14.56
C SER A 722 -25.14 7.89 -15.02
N HIS A 723 -25.60 6.65 -14.84
CA HIS A 723 -27.01 6.32 -15.00
C HIS A 723 -27.86 6.90 -13.85
N ILE A 724 -27.22 7.34 -12.75
CA ILE A 724 -27.86 7.96 -11.59
C ILE A 724 -27.90 9.48 -11.80
N PRO A 725 -29.08 10.10 -12.00
CA PRO A 725 -29.16 11.53 -12.33
C PRO A 725 -28.62 12.48 -11.26
N VAL A 726 -28.72 12.10 -9.98
CA VAL A 726 -28.22 12.88 -8.83
C VAL A 726 -26.70 13.01 -8.85
N GLU A 727 -25.97 11.94 -9.19
CA GLU A 727 -24.51 11.97 -9.29
C GLU A 727 -24.05 12.94 -10.39
N ASN A 728 -24.76 12.95 -11.52
CA ASN A 728 -24.47 13.90 -12.59
C ASN A 728 -24.74 15.34 -12.17
N ARG A 729 -25.85 15.60 -11.45
CA ARG A 729 -26.16 16.94 -10.91
C ARG A 729 -25.01 17.45 -10.05
N GLU A 730 -24.53 16.64 -9.11
CA GLU A 730 -23.45 17.02 -8.19
C GLU A 730 -22.12 17.21 -8.93
N ARG A 731 -21.84 16.34 -9.89
CA ARG A 731 -20.69 16.47 -10.77
C ARG A 731 -20.72 17.80 -11.53
N TRP A 732 -21.83 18.12 -12.18
CA TRP A 732 -21.96 19.38 -12.92
C TRP A 732 -21.93 20.61 -12.02
N ALA A 733 -22.47 20.53 -10.80
CA ALA A 733 -22.37 21.61 -9.80
C ALA A 733 -20.90 21.91 -9.42
N ALA A 734 -20.11 20.88 -9.16
CA ALA A 734 -18.69 21.04 -8.84
C ALA A 734 -17.90 21.67 -10.00
N TRP A 735 -18.20 21.25 -11.24
CA TRP A 735 -17.56 21.79 -12.44
C TRP A 735 -18.00 23.22 -12.77
N ALA A 736 -19.25 23.58 -12.52
CA ALA A 736 -19.74 24.95 -12.66
C ALA A 736 -19.05 25.90 -11.67
N ASN A 737 -18.98 25.52 -10.39
CA ASN A 737 -18.25 26.28 -9.36
C ASN A 737 -16.76 26.43 -9.70
N ARG A 738 -16.14 25.38 -10.25
CA ARG A 738 -14.75 25.44 -10.71
C ARG A 738 -14.59 26.41 -11.89
N ALA A 739 -15.43 26.29 -12.91
CA ALA A 739 -15.39 27.14 -14.09
C ALA A 739 -15.59 28.62 -13.73
N ALA A 740 -16.55 28.92 -12.85
CA ALA A 740 -16.79 30.28 -12.36
C ALA A 740 -15.55 30.86 -11.65
N ARG A 741 -14.85 30.06 -10.83
CA ARG A 741 -13.62 30.51 -10.14
C ARG A 741 -12.42 30.70 -11.06
N GLU A 742 -12.24 29.81 -12.03
CA GLU A 742 -11.05 29.82 -12.91
C GLU A 742 -11.21 30.72 -14.15
N LEU A 743 -12.42 30.83 -14.69
CA LEU A 743 -12.71 31.52 -15.97
C LEU A 743 -13.60 32.75 -15.79
N GLY A 744 -14.32 32.83 -14.67
CA GLY A 744 -15.31 33.87 -14.40
C GLY A 744 -16.74 33.43 -14.71
N GLU A 745 -17.71 34.11 -14.11
CA GLU A 745 -19.15 33.79 -14.18
C GLU A 745 -19.77 34.00 -15.58
N THR A 746 -19.12 34.80 -16.42
CA THR A 746 -19.62 35.16 -17.77
C THR A 746 -18.92 34.37 -18.89
N ASP A 747 -17.93 33.54 -18.57
CA ASP A 747 -17.27 32.71 -19.58
C ASP A 747 -18.22 31.67 -20.19
N ARG A 748 -18.12 31.43 -21.50
CA ARG A 748 -19.00 30.50 -22.23
C ARG A 748 -18.99 29.09 -21.62
N ILE A 749 -17.84 28.61 -21.16
CA ILE A 749 -17.71 27.28 -20.51
C ILE A 749 -18.43 27.26 -19.17
N THR A 750 -18.31 28.34 -18.37
CA THR A 750 -19.03 28.49 -17.11
C THR A 750 -20.55 28.44 -17.33
N LEU A 751 -21.04 29.20 -18.32
CA LEU A 751 -22.47 29.22 -18.66
C LEU A 751 -22.98 27.84 -19.11
N ARG A 752 -22.18 27.08 -19.87
CA ARG A 752 -22.51 25.70 -20.26
C ARG A 752 -22.56 24.76 -19.05
N CYS A 753 -21.59 24.84 -18.15
CA CYS A 753 -21.59 24.04 -16.92
C CYS A 753 -22.82 24.33 -16.05
N GLU A 754 -23.18 25.62 -15.88
CA GLU A 754 -24.39 26.02 -15.13
C GLU A 754 -25.67 25.53 -15.81
N ALA A 755 -25.75 25.64 -17.14
CA ALA A 755 -26.88 25.11 -17.91
C ALA A 755 -27.02 23.60 -17.72
N ARG A 756 -25.91 22.84 -17.75
CA ARG A 756 -25.91 21.39 -17.51
C ARG A 756 -26.25 21.02 -16.07
N HIS A 757 -25.75 21.78 -15.09
CA HIS A 757 -26.13 21.64 -13.70
C HIS A 757 -27.65 21.82 -13.52
N ALA A 758 -28.24 22.85 -14.14
CA ALA A 758 -29.69 23.05 -14.14
C ALA A 758 -30.44 21.90 -14.85
N THR A 759 -29.96 21.43 -16.01
CA THR A 759 -30.55 20.25 -16.70
C THR A 759 -30.58 19.01 -15.80
N TRP A 760 -29.46 18.68 -15.16
CA TRP A 760 -29.36 17.49 -14.31
C TRP A 760 -30.09 17.65 -12.97
N THR A 761 -30.33 18.88 -12.52
CA THR A 761 -31.25 19.17 -11.42
C THR A 761 -32.67 18.70 -11.74
N GLY A 762 -33.16 19.03 -12.94
CA GLY A 762 -34.49 18.61 -13.40
C GLY A 762 -34.57 17.10 -13.55
N LYS A 763 -33.56 16.49 -14.19
CA LYS A 763 -33.48 15.02 -14.34
C LYS A 763 -33.36 14.27 -13.01
N ALA A 764 -32.85 14.92 -11.97
CA ALA A 764 -32.80 14.38 -10.61
C ALA A 764 -34.14 14.51 -9.85
N GLY A 765 -35.18 15.04 -10.49
CA GLY A 765 -36.54 15.14 -9.93
C GLY A 765 -36.91 16.53 -9.41
N ASP A 766 -36.02 17.52 -9.49
CA ASP A 766 -36.28 18.89 -9.04
C ASP A 766 -36.49 19.85 -10.24
N ALA A 767 -37.64 19.70 -10.89
CA ALA A 767 -38.01 20.53 -12.04
C ALA A 767 -38.17 22.02 -11.68
N ALA A 768 -38.62 22.33 -10.45
CA ALA A 768 -38.80 23.70 -9.97
C ALA A 768 -37.46 24.41 -9.73
N GLY A 769 -36.52 23.73 -9.06
CA GLY A 769 -35.16 24.24 -8.88
C GLY A 769 -34.38 24.35 -10.19
N ALA A 770 -34.61 23.42 -11.13
CA ALA A 770 -34.04 23.52 -12.49
C ALA A 770 -34.53 24.77 -13.23
N LEU A 771 -35.84 25.04 -13.19
CA LEU A 771 -36.43 26.23 -13.82
C LEU A 771 -35.85 27.51 -13.20
N ALA A 772 -35.81 27.61 -11.87
CA ALA A 772 -35.27 28.78 -11.17
C ALA A 772 -33.80 29.05 -11.58
N ARG A 773 -32.98 28.00 -11.71
CA ARG A 773 -31.59 28.12 -12.18
C ARG A 773 -31.51 28.64 -13.62
N PHE A 774 -32.32 28.11 -14.53
CA PHE A 774 -32.34 28.59 -15.91
C PHE A 774 -32.85 30.04 -16.05
N GLU A 775 -33.83 30.45 -15.24
CA GLU A 775 -34.35 31.82 -15.22
C GLU A 775 -33.28 32.83 -14.77
N VAL A 776 -32.42 32.45 -13.81
CA VAL A 776 -31.26 33.25 -13.39
C VAL A 776 -30.18 33.27 -14.48
N LEU A 777 -29.95 32.13 -15.15
CA LEU A 777 -28.89 31.98 -16.14
C LEU A 777 -29.19 32.70 -17.47
N LEU A 778 -30.45 32.69 -17.92
CA LEU A 778 -30.82 33.19 -19.26
C LEU A 778 -30.46 34.68 -19.49
N PRO A 779 -30.71 35.62 -18.57
CA PRO A 779 -30.29 37.01 -18.73
C PRO A 779 -28.77 37.17 -18.84
N ILE A 780 -28.00 36.42 -18.04
CA ILE A 780 -26.54 36.46 -18.05
C ILE A 780 -26.01 35.92 -19.38
N ALA A 781 -26.55 34.79 -19.84
CA ALA A 781 -26.18 34.18 -21.12
C ALA A 781 -26.56 35.06 -22.32
N THR A 782 -27.73 35.74 -22.29
CA THR A 782 -28.17 36.64 -23.37
C THR A 782 -27.39 37.96 -23.40
N ALA A 783 -26.90 38.43 -22.24
CA ALA A 783 -26.05 39.61 -22.17
C ALA A 783 -24.61 39.33 -22.64
N THR A 784 -24.14 38.10 -22.43
CA THR A 784 -22.76 37.70 -22.75
C THR A 784 -22.63 37.12 -24.16
N LEU A 785 -23.60 36.31 -24.58
CA LEU A 785 -23.65 35.66 -25.89
C LEU A 785 -24.72 36.31 -26.77
N SER A 786 -24.61 36.19 -28.09
CA SER A 786 -25.64 36.72 -28.98
C SER A 786 -26.98 36.01 -28.76
N GLY A 787 -28.11 36.70 -28.91
CA GLY A 787 -29.44 36.11 -28.65
C GLY A 787 -29.84 34.94 -29.57
N GLY A 788 -29.07 34.66 -30.62
CA GLY A 788 -29.20 33.51 -31.52
C GLY A 788 -28.09 32.45 -31.33
N ASP A 789 -27.26 32.57 -30.30
CA ASP A 789 -26.25 31.57 -29.95
C ASP A 789 -26.92 30.26 -29.50
N GLU A 790 -26.34 29.12 -29.90
CA GLU A 790 -26.86 27.79 -29.62
C GLU A 790 -27.08 27.53 -28.13
N ASP A 791 -26.19 28.02 -27.26
CA ASP A 791 -26.30 27.82 -25.81
C ASP A 791 -27.49 28.59 -25.23
N VAL A 792 -27.76 29.81 -25.74
CA VAL A 792 -28.92 30.63 -25.35
C VAL A 792 -30.21 29.98 -25.83
N LEU A 793 -30.23 29.45 -27.05
CA LEU A 793 -31.39 28.72 -27.58
C LEU A 793 -31.67 27.44 -26.79
N SER A 794 -30.62 26.71 -26.41
CA SER A 794 -30.71 25.51 -25.56
C SER A 794 -31.30 25.82 -24.19
N ILE A 795 -30.86 26.90 -23.53
CA ILE A 795 -31.42 27.37 -22.26
C ILE A 795 -32.90 27.72 -22.42
N ARG A 796 -33.28 28.50 -23.45
CA ARG A 796 -34.69 28.85 -23.71
C ARG A 796 -35.56 27.62 -23.95
N ASN A 797 -35.05 26.64 -24.70
CA ASN A 797 -35.75 25.40 -24.95
C ASN A 797 -35.99 24.60 -23.66
N ASN A 798 -34.99 24.50 -22.78
CA ASN A 798 -35.13 23.82 -21.49
C ASN A 798 -36.13 24.54 -20.56
N ILE A 799 -36.13 25.87 -20.53
CA ILE A 799 -37.15 26.66 -19.80
C ILE A 799 -38.55 26.34 -20.33
N GLY A 800 -38.74 26.35 -21.66
CA GLY A 800 -40.02 26.03 -22.28
C GLY A 800 -40.52 24.62 -21.91
N HIS A 801 -39.63 23.63 -21.92
CA HIS A 801 -39.94 22.26 -21.50
C HIS A 801 -40.37 22.20 -20.02
N LEU A 802 -39.60 22.82 -19.12
CA LEU A 802 -39.87 22.80 -17.68
C LEU A 802 -41.15 23.57 -17.31
N LEU A 803 -41.45 24.68 -18.00
CA LEU A 803 -42.72 25.39 -17.83
C LEU A 803 -43.93 24.53 -18.23
N ALA A 804 -43.79 23.74 -19.30
CA ALA A 804 -44.82 22.79 -19.72
C ALA A 804 -44.99 21.65 -18.70
N GLU A 805 -43.88 21.07 -18.24
CA GLU A 805 -43.86 19.99 -17.25
C GLU A 805 -44.46 20.42 -15.89
N LEU A 806 -44.20 21.65 -15.45
CA LEU A 806 -44.74 22.20 -14.21
C LEU A 806 -46.18 22.73 -14.34
N GLY A 807 -46.81 22.61 -15.51
CA GLY A 807 -48.17 23.13 -15.75
C GLY A 807 -48.25 24.66 -15.68
N ARG A 808 -47.13 25.36 -15.87
CA ARG A 808 -47.00 26.83 -15.79
C ARG A 808 -47.03 27.51 -17.15
N CYS A 809 -47.53 26.84 -18.19
CA CYS A 809 -47.80 27.44 -19.50
C CYS A 809 -48.89 28.52 -19.39
N GLY A 810 -48.49 29.75 -19.12
CA GLY A 810 -49.34 30.92 -19.24
C GLY A 810 -49.51 31.32 -20.71
N SER A 811 -50.75 31.60 -21.09
CA SER A 811 -51.21 32.19 -22.35
C SER A 811 -50.27 33.25 -22.94
N PRO A 812 -50.24 33.44 -24.28
CA PRO A 812 -49.37 34.43 -24.91
C PRO A 812 -49.79 35.86 -24.52
N SER A 813 -49.08 36.43 -23.55
CA SER A 813 -49.07 37.86 -23.23
C SER A 813 -47.76 38.12 -22.48
N GLY A 814 -46.77 38.88 -22.93
CA GLY A 814 -46.67 39.81 -24.03
C GLY A 814 -45.70 40.90 -23.59
N ARG A 815 -44.46 40.85 -24.09
CA ARG A 815 -43.56 41.94 -24.49
C ARG A 815 -42.11 41.49 -24.48
#